data_AF-A0A3E0U3Z3-F1
#
_entry.id   AF-A0A3E0U3Z3-F1
#
_cell.length_a   1.000
_cell.length_b   1.000
_cell.length_c   1.000
_cell.angle_alpha   90.00
_cell.angle_beta   90.00
_cell.angle_gamma   90.00
#
_symmetry.space_group_name_H-M   'P 1'
#
loop_
_entity.id
_entity.type
_entity.pdbx_description
1 polymer ?
#
loop_
_entity_poly.entity_id
_entity_poly.type
_entity_poly.pdbx_seq_one_letter_code
_entity_poly.pdbx_strand_id
1 'polypeptide(L)'
;MNTLRIIIFLAFYFLLVAWSSSAELSFKPFATLPKHIAEQVIAIYPTSKYDQHFIVASASGELFILNASKGQPELTPLNHNLLTENDNSRLLAIALHPNFDTREQNGYHKFYSAHQVAIDQANTKASRIVGRQFNKDSLEQDIVLKEWQLSDSINLEEVTVREVLRIGLPTSNTAKVQLAFNPYHRAWDDNFGLLYVGLSAIKGFATSPLYSGSILRIKPEQFGLKPYTVPPTNPYVENAEINQEIYRFRLSQLGHFTWPDRVNETLWIDHQDEQTHKISRASNPLSTVFRYKNLEISEFQILPYYGNQADQLFGSTLVVSVHQDQPYLVSLTKHASSNDYQLTPIIPLGVELPVKLFHDAVGGVLMYQPSTGILSRLVNNLADSKETLVTDSNTGLDKLIVFLIMLSLTSWGLWHTYRKINKRRFSVTSFYQQQFNHLELSNDDSVIHLFKPHQSVPSKSLAIGNLAGIKLLINNISVVELSHQQGMTNDFDNIWRQTCNVEKREKMTDGKLRHIQLAITDNERQIYLVSLYLRKGDNRISKASYQAALINAVDWAWRLSTLVAPETTEQRETSSDVIIDKSRPIKTRKTFLNCSALANTKASSALSGDNTINVSDKDKGEKCSEESKVETKAKQIADTNHEQKTDVNDFHLLSTANTTEESRALAENNGLTRGQTDAQIILALEKLVSLKKQNYLTEEEFEQAKAKLLNGLM
;
A
#
# COMPACT_ATOMS: atom_id res chain seq x y z
N MET A 1 -34.12 -48.39 14.99
CA MET A 1 -32.81 -47.75 14.68
C MET A 1 -32.95 -46.49 13.83
N ASN A 2 -33.68 -46.49 12.71
CA ASN A 2 -33.78 -45.34 11.81
C ASN A 2 -34.45 -44.10 12.44
N THR A 3 -35.52 -44.27 13.21
CA THR A 3 -36.21 -43.19 13.93
C THR A 3 -35.28 -42.37 14.83
N LEU A 4 -34.44 -43.03 15.64
CA LEU A 4 -33.46 -42.36 16.50
C LEU A 4 -32.43 -41.57 15.68
N ARG A 5 -31.98 -42.09 14.53
CA ARG A 5 -31.08 -41.36 13.62
C ARG A 5 -31.75 -40.12 13.01
N ILE A 6 -33.03 -40.20 12.65
CA ILE A 6 -33.81 -39.07 12.12
C ILE A 6 -34.00 -38.00 13.21
N ILE A 7 -34.33 -38.39 14.45
CA ILE A 7 -34.45 -37.46 15.58
C ILE A 7 -33.10 -36.79 15.89
N ILE A 8 -31.99 -37.52 15.85
CA ILE A 8 -30.64 -36.96 16.01
C ILE A 8 -30.31 -36.00 14.86
N PHE A 9 -30.66 -36.33 13.60
CA PHE A 9 -30.45 -35.42 12.46
C PHE A 9 -31.32 -34.16 12.54
N LEU A 10 -32.59 -34.26 12.95
CA LEU A 10 -33.44 -33.09 13.19
C LEU A 10 -32.88 -32.25 14.35
N ALA A 11 -32.48 -32.85 15.45
CA ALA A 11 -31.88 -32.14 16.57
C ALA A 11 -30.56 -31.45 16.17
N PHE A 12 -29.75 -32.08 15.33
CA PHE A 12 -28.51 -31.50 14.79
C PHE A 12 -28.79 -30.38 13.77
N TYR A 13 -29.85 -30.50 12.97
CA TYR A 13 -30.32 -29.45 12.06
C TYR A 13 -30.88 -28.24 12.83
N PHE A 14 -31.71 -28.47 13.85
CA PHE A 14 -32.17 -27.41 14.75
C PHE A 14 -31.03 -26.79 15.57
N LEU A 15 -29.99 -27.55 15.94
CA LEU A 15 -28.77 -26.98 16.51
C LEU A 15 -28.04 -26.09 15.49
N LEU A 16 -27.89 -26.53 14.24
CA LEU A 16 -27.24 -25.75 13.17
C LEU A 16 -28.01 -24.48 12.82
N VAL A 17 -29.35 -24.51 12.84
CA VAL A 17 -30.21 -23.32 12.64
C VAL A 17 -30.20 -22.42 13.88
N ALA A 18 -30.11 -22.97 15.09
CA ALA A 18 -29.87 -22.18 16.31
C ALA A 18 -28.42 -21.63 16.40
N TRP A 19 -27.51 -22.14 15.58
CA TRP A 19 -26.10 -21.71 15.47
C TRP A 19 -25.82 -20.96 14.16
N SER A 20 -26.83 -20.68 13.33
CA SER A 20 -26.74 -19.66 12.28
C SER A 20 -26.99 -18.28 12.89
N SER A 21 -26.18 -17.93 13.90
CA SER A 21 -26.13 -16.58 14.44
C SER A 21 -25.57 -15.65 13.38
N SER A 22 -26.43 -14.75 12.89
CA SER A 22 -25.99 -13.60 12.10
C SER A 22 -24.91 -12.84 12.87
N ALA A 23 -23.91 -12.31 12.17
CA ALA A 23 -22.92 -11.43 12.78
C ALA A 23 -23.58 -10.09 13.11
N GLU A 24 -24.19 -10.02 14.30
CA GLU A 24 -24.82 -8.83 14.85
C GLU A 24 -23.75 -7.76 15.07
N LEU A 25 -23.64 -6.86 14.10
CA LEU A 25 -22.82 -5.66 14.20
C LEU A 25 -23.56 -4.62 15.05
N SER A 26 -22.83 -3.89 15.88
CA SER A 26 -23.36 -2.68 16.51
C SER A 26 -22.26 -1.66 16.78
N PHE A 27 -22.67 -0.41 16.98
CA PHE A 27 -21.78 0.63 17.48
C PHE A 27 -21.80 0.60 19.02
N LYS A 28 -20.66 0.27 19.65
CA LYS A 28 -20.50 0.38 21.11
C LYS A 28 -19.83 1.71 21.46
N PRO A 29 -20.42 2.55 22.33
CA PRO A 29 -19.76 3.75 22.82
C PRO A 29 -18.53 3.38 23.68
N PHE A 30 -17.46 4.16 23.57
CA PHE A 30 -16.21 3.91 24.29
C PHE A 30 -15.57 5.19 24.88
N ALA A 31 -15.95 6.38 24.39
CA ALA A 31 -15.53 7.67 24.95
C ALA A 31 -16.62 8.72 24.73
N THR A 32 -16.56 9.81 25.50
CA THR A 32 -17.44 10.98 25.34
C THR A 32 -16.60 12.25 25.48
N LEU A 33 -16.68 13.15 24.52
CA LEU A 33 -15.96 14.42 24.52
C LEU A 33 -16.71 15.51 25.32
N PRO A 34 -16.01 16.46 25.97
CA PRO A 34 -16.63 17.61 26.63
C PRO A 34 -17.46 18.44 25.65
N LYS A 35 -18.67 18.85 26.07
CA LYS A 35 -19.65 19.50 25.17
C LYS A 35 -19.11 20.72 24.41
N HIS A 36 -18.26 21.54 25.03
CA HIS A 36 -17.69 22.74 24.41
C HIS A 36 -16.78 22.43 23.21
N ILE A 37 -16.13 21.26 23.20
CA ILE A 37 -15.34 20.75 22.07
C ILE A 37 -16.24 19.99 21.11
N ALA A 38 -17.24 19.26 21.64
CA ALA A 38 -18.02 18.28 20.89
C ALA A 38 -18.71 18.86 19.63
N GLU A 39 -19.35 20.03 19.78
CA GLU A 39 -20.04 20.73 18.69
C GLU A 39 -19.07 21.31 17.63
N GLN A 40 -17.77 21.35 17.93
CA GLN A 40 -16.72 21.97 17.11
C GLN A 40 -15.77 20.99 16.41
N VAL A 41 -15.89 19.67 16.67
CA VAL A 41 -14.94 18.68 16.11
C VAL A 41 -15.01 18.61 14.59
N ILE A 42 -13.87 18.85 13.94
CA ILE A 42 -13.72 18.74 12.48
C ILE A 42 -13.07 17.42 12.04
N ALA A 43 -12.17 16.85 12.86
CA ALA A 43 -11.43 15.64 12.52
C ALA A 43 -11.00 14.85 13.76
N ILE A 44 -10.91 13.53 13.59
CA ILE A 44 -10.39 12.59 14.58
C ILE A 44 -9.47 11.61 13.85
N TYR A 45 -8.22 11.50 14.28
CA TYR A 45 -7.21 10.61 13.70
C TYR A 45 -6.66 9.63 14.76
N PRO A 46 -6.61 8.32 14.49
CA PRO A 46 -5.90 7.37 15.35
C PRO A 46 -4.38 7.57 15.24
N THR A 47 -3.66 7.36 16.33
CA THR A 47 -2.19 7.23 16.30
C THR A 47 -1.81 5.75 16.21
N SER A 48 -0.95 5.38 15.27
CA SER A 48 -0.73 3.96 14.92
C SER A 48 0.01 3.15 16.00
N LYS A 49 0.39 3.78 17.10
CA LYS A 49 1.14 3.18 18.21
C LYS A 49 0.23 2.58 19.30
N TYR A 50 -1.02 3.05 19.41
CA TYR A 50 -1.98 2.58 20.43
C TYR A 50 -3.44 2.69 19.92
N ASP A 51 -4.18 1.58 19.89
CA ASP A 51 -5.61 1.48 19.45
C ASP A 51 -6.63 2.28 20.32
N GLN A 52 -6.14 3.15 21.19
CA GLN A 52 -6.87 3.94 22.18
C GLN A 52 -6.42 5.41 22.20
N HIS A 53 -5.41 5.82 21.43
CA HIS A 53 -4.93 7.21 21.40
C HIS A 53 -5.28 7.88 20.07
N PHE A 54 -6.08 8.96 20.14
CA PHE A 54 -6.58 9.70 18.99
C PHE A 54 -6.22 11.18 19.09
N ILE A 55 -5.85 11.81 17.97
CA ILE A 55 -5.75 13.26 17.83
C ILE A 55 -7.13 13.78 17.43
N VAL A 56 -7.71 14.65 18.26
CA VAL A 56 -8.99 15.33 18.01
C VAL A 56 -8.72 16.79 17.69
N ALA A 57 -9.34 17.31 16.63
CA ALA A 57 -9.17 18.70 16.20
C ALA A 57 -10.50 19.48 16.22
N SER A 58 -10.46 20.67 16.81
CA SER A 58 -11.61 21.58 16.95
C SER A 58 -11.54 22.74 15.95
N ALA A 59 -12.69 23.23 15.48
CA ALA A 59 -12.80 24.42 14.64
C ALA A 59 -12.22 25.69 15.29
N SER A 60 -12.15 25.73 16.63
CA SER A 60 -11.46 26.75 17.44
C SER A 60 -9.94 26.78 17.26
N GLY A 61 -9.35 25.81 16.55
CA GLY A 61 -7.89 25.69 16.41
C GLY A 61 -7.20 24.93 17.54
N GLU A 62 -7.95 24.44 18.52
CA GLU A 62 -7.44 23.56 19.58
C GLU A 62 -7.25 22.13 19.07
N LEU A 63 -6.17 21.48 19.51
CA LEU A 63 -5.90 20.06 19.32
C LEU A 63 -5.87 19.35 20.67
N PHE A 64 -6.25 18.07 20.69
CA PHE A 64 -6.27 17.25 21.90
C PHE A 64 -5.80 15.82 21.62
N ILE A 65 -5.10 15.18 22.57
CA ILE A 65 -4.99 13.72 22.64
C ILE A 65 -6.18 13.21 23.44
N LEU A 66 -7.02 12.37 22.83
CA LEU A 66 -7.96 11.52 23.53
C LEU A 66 -7.29 10.18 23.82
N ASN A 67 -7.06 9.87 25.09
CA ASN A 67 -6.66 8.54 25.56
C ASN A 67 -7.90 7.78 26.06
N ALA A 68 -8.45 6.91 25.21
CA ALA A 68 -9.61 6.08 25.47
C ALA A 68 -9.25 4.72 26.13
N SER A 69 -8.36 4.75 27.11
CA SER A 69 -8.03 3.59 27.95
C SER A 69 -9.24 3.14 28.80
N LYS A 70 -9.28 1.86 29.18
CA LYS A 70 -10.34 1.31 30.06
C LYS A 70 -10.29 1.96 31.46
N GLY A 71 -11.16 2.93 31.71
CA GLY A 71 -11.31 3.60 33.00
C GLY A 71 -12.11 4.88 32.86
N GLN A 72 -11.45 5.94 32.40
CA GLN A 72 -12.06 7.20 31.97
C GLN A 72 -11.31 7.71 30.72
N PRO A 73 -11.98 8.31 29.74
CA PRO A 73 -11.32 8.95 28.61
C PRO A 73 -10.62 10.23 29.08
N GLU A 74 -9.29 10.25 29.04
CA GLU A 74 -8.51 11.46 29.30
C GLU A 74 -8.39 12.29 28.02
N LEU A 75 -8.57 13.60 28.13
CA LEU A 75 -8.45 14.54 27.00
C LEU A 75 -7.38 15.59 27.32
N THR A 76 -6.15 15.33 26.91
CA THR A 76 -5.00 16.22 27.13
C THR A 76 -4.91 17.24 25.99
N PRO A 77 -4.91 18.56 26.24
CA PRO A 77 -4.70 19.54 25.18
C PRO A 77 -3.28 19.42 24.59
N LEU A 78 -3.20 19.34 23.26
CA LEU A 78 -1.97 19.56 22.50
C LEU A 78 -1.70 21.07 22.55
N ASN A 79 -0.97 21.53 23.56
CA ASN A 79 -0.92 22.95 23.94
C ASN A 79 -0.07 23.83 23.00
N HIS A 80 -0.60 24.08 21.82
CA HIS A 80 -0.30 25.26 21.02
C HIS A 80 -1.55 25.55 20.17
N ASN A 81 -2.26 26.65 20.43
CA ASN A 81 -3.40 27.02 19.59
C ASN A 81 -2.92 27.20 18.15
N LEU A 82 -3.50 26.47 17.20
CA LEU A 82 -3.09 26.55 15.79
C LEU A 82 -3.40 27.94 15.16
N LEU A 83 -4.25 28.69 15.87
CA LEU A 83 -4.64 30.08 15.68
C LEU A 83 -4.04 30.91 16.82
N THR A 84 -3.42 32.05 16.51
CA THR A 84 -2.97 33.01 17.53
C THR A 84 -4.17 33.78 18.09
N GLU A 85 -4.13 34.19 19.37
CA GLU A 85 -5.27 34.84 20.05
C GLU A 85 -5.78 36.14 19.38
N ASN A 86 -4.94 36.78 18.54
CA ASN A 86 -5.27 38.00 17.80
C ASN A 86 -5.88 37.75 16.41
N ASP A 87 -5.84 36.52 15.88
CA ASP A 87 -6.31 36.20 14.52
C ASP A 87 -7.80 35.84 14.54
N ASN A 88 -8.65 36.70 13.97
CA ASN A 88 -10.05 36.37 13.62
C ASN A 88 -10.07 35.27 12.54
N SER A 89 -10.01 34.03 12.98
CA SER A 89 -9.62 32.89 12.15
C SER A 89 -10.33 31.61 12.55
N ARG A 90 -10.27 30.59 11.68
CA ARG A 90 -10.97 29.32 11.88
C ARG A 90 -10.17 28.15 11.31
N LEU A 91 -10.04 27.06 12.07
CA LEU A 91 -9.53 25.81 11.52
C LEU A 91 -10.62 25.15 10.65
N LEU A 92 -10.30 24.88 9.38
CA LEU A 92 -11.22 24.25 8.42
C LEU A 92 -10.98 22.75 8.27
N ALA A 93 -9.72 22.34 8.22
CA ALA A 93 -9.31 20.95 7.98
C ALA A 93 -7.89 20.69 8.53
N ILE A 94 -7.61 19.43 8.83
CA ILE A 94 -6.29 18.93 9.23
C ILE A 94 -6.06 17.55 8.57
N ALA A 95 -4.83 17.22 8.20
CA ALA A 95 -4.43 15.89 7.74
C ALA A 95 -3.02 15.53 8.25
N LEU A 96 -2.88 14.33 8.81
CA LEU A 96 -1.58 13.76 9.17
C LEU A 96 -0.83 13.31 7.90
N HIS A 97 0.50 13.43 7.88
CA HIS A 97 1.31 12.87 6.81
C HIS A 97 1.29 11.32 6.85
N PRO A 98 1.38 10.58 5.71
CA PRO A 98 1.32 9.11 5.73
C PRO A 98 2.42 8.42 6.56
N ASN A 99 3.53 9.11 6.84
CA ASN A 99 4.61 8.65 7.72
C ASN A 99 4.51 9.21 9.16
N PHE A 100 3.39 9.79 9.60
CA PHE A 100 3.29 10.50 10.89
C PHE A 100 3.85 9.69 12.08
N ASP A 101 3.47 8.42 12.23
CA ASP A 101 3.99 7.54 13.30
C ASP A 101 5.31 6.82 12.93
N THR A 102 5.81 6.96 11.70
CA THR A 102 6.95 6.19 11.17
C THR A 102 8.27 6.93 11.37
N ARG A 103 8.96 6.58 12.47
CA ARG A 103 10.28 7.11 12.86
C ARG A 103 11.31 7.07 11.73
N GLU A 104 12.21 8.06 11.76
CA GLU A 104 13.36 8.21 10.86
C GLU A 104 13.01 8.36 9.36
N GLN A 105 11.73 8.55 9.00
CA GLN A 105 11.29 8.86 7.63
C GLN A 105 10.82 10.31 7.49
N ASN A 106 10.87 10.86 6.27
CA ASN A 106 10.31 12.20 6.03
C ASN A 106 8.82 12.21 6.38
N GLY A 107 8.43 13.22 7.16
CA GLY A 107 7.09 13.40 7.67
C GLY A 107 6.73 12.60 8.91
N TYR A 108 7.72 12.02 9.61
CA TYR A 108 7.56 11.63 11.01
C TYR A 108 7.09 12.84 11.84
N HIS A 109 6.01 12.66 12.61
CA HIS A 109 5.32 13.70 13.37
C HIS A 109 4.95 14.99 12.58
N LYS A 110 4.79 14.93 11.24
CA LYS A 110 4.28 16.07 10.45
C LYS A 110 2.78 16.00 10.17
N PHE A 111 2.09 17.10 10.37
CA PHE A 111 0.71 17.29 9.91
C PHE A 111 0.51 18.64 9.24
N TYR A 112 -0.61 18.76 8.52
CA TYR A 112 -0.95 19.95 7.74
C TYR A 112 -2.34 20.43 8.13
N SER A 113 -2.53 21.74 8.27
CA SER A 113 -3.82 22.35 8.63
C SER A 113 -4.19 23.50 7.70
N ALA A 114 -5.47 23.58 7.34
CA ALA A 114 -6.03 24.68 6.56
C ALA A 114 -6.81 25.61 7.47
N HIS A 115 -6.46 26.89 7.46
CA HIS A 115 -7.08 27.94 8.25
C HIS A 115 -7.72 28.99 7.35
N GLN A 116 -8.90 29.48 7.70
CA GLN A 116 -9.45 30.69 7.11
C GLN A 116 -9.05 31.89 7.97
N VAL A 117 -8.53 32.94 7.35
CA VAL A 117 -8.01 34.15 8.00
C VAL A 117 -8.41 35.40 7.22
N ALA A 118 -8.54 36.54 7.91
CA ALA A 118 -8.63 37.85 7.27
C ALA A 118 -7.36 38.15 6.44
N ILE A 119 -7.49 38.98 5.40
CA ILE A 119 -6.33 39.42 4.61
C ILE A 119 -5.53 40.43 5.43
N ASP A 120 -4.28 40.08 5.74
CA ASP A 120 -3.30 41.03 6.27
C ASP A 120 -2.97 42.10 5.22
N GLN A 121 -3.45 43.32 5.47
CA GLN A 121 -3.23 44.48 4.62
C GLN A 121 -1.78 44.99 4.62
N ALA A 122 -0.97 44.64 5.63
CA ALA A 122 0.47 44.90 5.63
C ALA A 122 1.22 43.89 4.75
N ASN A 123 0.75 42.63 4.67
CA ASN A 123 1.34 41.54 3.88
C ASN A 123 0.60 41.27 2.56
N THR A 124 0.25 42.33 1.83
CA THR A 124 -0.27 42.25 0.45
C THR A 124 0.68 41.51 -0.50
N LYS A 125 2.00 41.49 -0.21
CA LYS A 125 3.04 40.84 -1.02
C LYS A 125 3.12 39.31 -0.89
N ALA A 126 2.38 38.69 0.03
CA ALA A 126 2.35 37.23 0.16
C ALA A 126 1.92 36.53 -1.15
N SER A 127 2.62 35.45 -1.51
CA SER A 127 2.35 34.70 -2.74
C SER A 127 1.11 33.83 -2.59
N ARG A 128 -0.04 34.36 -3.00
CA ARG A 128 -1.35 33.69 -2.95
C ARG A 128 -1.79 33.16 -4.31
N ILE A 129 -2.31 31.93 -4.33
CA ILE A 129 -3.08 31.40 -5.45
C ILE A 129 -4.41 32.15 -5.54
N VAL A 130 -4.73 32.61 -6.74
CA VAL A 130 -6.04 33.12 -7.14
C VAL A 130 -6.39 32.51 -8.50
N GLY A 131 -7.68 32.50 -8.87
CA GLY A 131 -8.07 32.12 -10.22
C GLY A 131 -7.38 33.02 -11.25
N ARG A 132 -6.82 32.45 -12.33
CA ARG A 132 -6.02 33.18 -13.34
C ARG A 132 -6.73 34.42 -13.90
N GLN A 133 -8.04 34.34 -14.10
CA GLN A 133 -8.92 35.38 -14.65
C GLN A 133 -9.64 36.22 -13.56
N PHE A 134 -9.19 36.15 -12.30
CA PHE A 134 -9.86 36.81 -11.17
C PHE A 134 -9.16 38.10 -10.75
N ASN A 135 -9.93 39.16 -10.43
CA ASN A 135 -9.37 40.41 -9.92
C ASN A 135 -8.90 40.26 -8.47
N LYS A 136 -7.60 40.43 -8.23
CA LYS A 136 -6.98 40.31 -6.89
C LYS A 136 -7.49 41.34 -5.89
N ASP A 137 -8.02 42.47 -6.36
CA ASP A 137 -8.57 43.53 -5.51
C ASP A 137 -9.97 43.18 -4.97
N SER A 138 -10.55 42.05 -5.40
CA SER A 138 -11.87 41.55 -4.97
C SER A 138 -11.77 40.33 -4.04
N LEU A 139 -10.69 40.24 -3.26
CA LEU A 139 -10.49 39.23 -2.23
C LEU A 139 -10.93 39.77 -0.85
N GLU A 140 -11.58 38.92 -0.05
CA GLU A 140 -12.03 39.27 1.31
C GLU A 140 -11.21 38.56 2.41
N GLN A 141 -10.80 37.31 2.16
CA GLN A 141 -10.08 36.45 3.11
C GLN A 141 -9.03 35.59 2.39
N ASP A 142 -8.10 34.99 3.13
CA ASP A 142 -7.16 33.97 2.62
C ASP A 142 -7.47 32.62 3.33
N ILE A 143 -7.32 31.49 2.61
CA ILE A 143 -7.06 30.18 3.22
C ILE A 143 -5.55 29.99 3.30
N VAL A 144 -5.04 29.67 4.47
CA VAL A 144 -3.61 29.41 4.73
C VAL A 144 -3.42 27.97 5.17
N LEU A 145 -2.65 27.22 4.38
CA LEU A 145 -2.17 25.87 4.68
C LEU A 145 -0.83 25.97 5.42
N LYS A 146 -0.78 25.49 6.67
CA LYS A 146 0.45 25.40 7.48
C LYS A 146 0.91 23.94 7.57
N GLU A 147 2.22 23.70 7.51
CA GLU A 147 2.86 22.45 7.98
C GLU A 147 3.32 22.65 9.43
N TRP A 148 3.11 21.62 10.25
CA TRP A 148 3.52 21.54 11.64
C TRP A 148 4.37 20.28 11.83
N GLN A 149 5.49 20.41 12.53
CA GLN A 149 6.39 19.32 12.89
C GLN A 149 6.52 19.30 14.42
N LEU A 150 6.11 18.18 15.05
CA LEU A 150 6.24 17.99 16.50
C LEU A 150 7.61 17.39 16.86
N SER A 151 8.02 17.54 18.12
CA SER A 151 9.23 16.94 18.72
C SER A 151 9.18 15.38 18.74
N ASP A 152 10.25 14.70 19.18
CA ASP A 152 10.34 13.22 19.22
C ASP A 152 9.35 12.54 20.18
N SER A 153 8.86 13.30 21.15
CA SER A 153 7.66 13.03 21.94
C SER A 153 6.48 13.76 21.34
N ILE A 154 5.24 13.27 21.51
CA ILE A 154 4.05 14.06 21.17
C ILE A 154 3.84 15.11 22.28
N ASN A 155 4.73 16.10 22.30
CA ASN A 155 4.82 17.24 23.21
C ASN A 155 5.05 18.50 22.37
N LEU A 156 4.33 19.59 22.67
CA LEU A 156 4.25 20.79 21.85
C LEU A 156 5.03 22.01 22.38
N GLU A 157 5.87 21.83 23.41
CA GLU A 157 6.78 22.89 23.85
C GLU A 157 7.79 23.27 22.74
N GLU A 158 8.10 22.32 21.85
CA GLU A 158 8.88 22.53 20.62
C GLU A 158 8.08 22.05 19.39
N VAL A 159 7.51 23.00 18.65
CA VAL A 159 6.83 22.77 17.36
C VAL A 159 7.36 23.76 16.32
N THR A 160 7.83 23.26 15.17
CA THR A 160 8.17 24.14 14.05
C THR A 160 7.01 24.23 13.07
N VAL A 161 6.72 25.46 12.63
CA VAL A 161 5.55 25.80 11.81
C VAL A 161 6.00 26.56 10.58
N ARG A 162 5.49 26.21 9.39
CA ARG A 162 5.73 26.97 8.16
C ARG A 162 4.47 27.08 7.30
N GLU A 163 4.31 28.21 6.63
CA GLU A 163 3.30 28.35 5.58
C GLU A 163 3.73 27.52 4.36
N VAL A 164 2.83 26.66 3.89
CA VAL A 164 3.01 25.86 2.67
C VAL A 164 2.33 26.56 1.50
N LEU A 165 1.04 26.84 1.62
CA LEU A 165 0.21 27.35 0.53
C LEU A 165 -0.80 28.38 1.04
N ARG A 166 -1.06 29.42 0.25
CA ARG A 166 -2.09 30.43 0.48
C ARG A 166 -3.03 30.52 -0.72
N ILE A 167 -4.34 30.52 -0.49
CA ILE A 167 -5.38 30.62 -1.51
C ILE A 167 -6.28 31.82 -1.16
N GLY A 168 -6.35 32.82 -2.04
CA GLY A 168 -7.24 33.96 -1.83
C GLY A 168 -8.71 33.57 -2.03
N LEU A 169 -9.60 34.04 -1.15
CA LEU A 169 -11.04 33.86 -1.23
C LEU A 169 -11.76 35.17 -1.61
N PRO A 170 -12.69 35.13 -2.59
CA PRO A 170 -13.58 36.24 -2.94
C PRO A 170 -14.84 36.27 -2.06
N THR A 171 -14.74 35.83 -0.80
CA THR A 171 -15.83 35.86 0.18
C THR A 171 -15.29 35.69 1.61
N SER A 172 -15.98 36.29 2.56
CA SER A 172 -15.80 36.15 4.01
C SER A 172 -16.65 35.01 4.62
N ASN A 173 -17.52 34.36 3.84
CA ASN A 173 -18.24 33.16 4.28
C ASN A 173 -17.25 32.00 4.55
N THR A 174 -17.51 31.18 5.58
CA THR A 174 -16.68 30.00 5.87
C THR A 174 -16.68 29.03 4.67
N ALA A 175 -15.50 28.81 4.09
CA ALA A 175 -15.31 27.88 2.99
C ALA A 175 -15.25 26.43 3.49
N LYS A 176 -15.89 25.50 2.78
CA LYS A 176 -15.73 24.06 3.04
C LYS A 176 -14.47 23.56 2.35
N VAL A 177 -13.52 23.08 3.14
CA VAL A 177 -12.21 22.57 2.71
C VAL A 177 -12.00 21.16 3.24
N GLN A 178 -11.28 20.33 2.48
CA GLN A 178 -10.79 19.03 2.94
C GLN A 178 -9.31 18.87 2.58
N LEU A 179 -8.52 18.35 3.51
CA LEU A 179 -7.15 17.90 3.29
C LEU A 179 -7.10 16.37 3.33
N ALA A 180 -6.39 15.74 2.40
CA ALA A 180 -6.09 14.32 2.47
C ALA A 180 -4.83 13.93 1.69
N PHE A 181 -4.16 12.88 2.15
CA PHE A 181 -3.18 12.11 1.37
C PHE A 181 -3.83 10.82 0.89
N ASN A 182 -3.39 10.28 -0.25
CA ASN A 182 -3.79 8.93 -0.65
C ASN A 182 -3.16 7.91 0.32
N PRO A 183 -3.95 7.11 1.08
CA PRO A 183 -3.43 6.17 2.07
C PRO A 183 -2.74 4.94 1.45
N TYR A 184 -2.78 4.79 0.13
CA TYR A 184 -2.38 3.55 -0.56
C TYR A 184 -0.99 3.58 -1.22
N HIS A 185 -0.45 4.77 -1.50
CA HIS A 185 0.93 4.96 -1.94
C HIS A 185 1.90 4.60 -0.79
N ARG A 186 3.14 4.25 -1.15
CA ARG A 186 4.21 3.88 -0.18
C ARG A 186 5.42 4.78 -0.41
N ALA A 187 6.32 4.89 0.57
CA ALA A 187 7.45 5.84 0.55
C ALA A 187 8.47 5.70 -0.61
N TRP A 188 8.26 4.79 -1.54
CA TRP A 188 9.03 4.58 -2.77
C TRP A 188 8.27 4.91 -4.07
N ASP A 189 7.04 5.43 -3.95
CA ASP A 189 6.14 5.82 -5.03
C ASP A 189 6.29 7.34 -5.28
N ASP A 190 6.39 7.78 -6.53
CA ASP A 190 6.53 9.21 -6.86
C ASP A 190 5.30 10.03 -6.43
N ASN A 191 4.13 9.40 -6.37
CA ASN A 191 2.89 10.00 -5.86
C ASN A 191 2.78 9.96 -4.32
N PHE A 192 3.78 9.41 -3.62
CA PHE A 192 3.85 9.49 -2.16
C PHE A 192 4.07 10.93 -1.68
N GLY A 193 3.45 11.25 -0.53
CA GLY A 193 3.48 12.58 0.05
C GLY A 193 2.69 13.63 -0.74
N LEU A 194 1.93 13.26 -1.78
CA LEU A 194 1.06 14.20 -2.49
C LEU A 194 -0.17 14.55 -1.64
N LEU A 195 -0.28 15.82 -1.27
CA LEU A 195 -1.39 16.40 -0.53
C LEU A 195 -2.46 16.88 -1.51
N TYR A 196 -3.68 16.39 -1.33
CA TYR A 196 -4.86 16.84 -2.03
C TYR A 196 -5.62 17.85 -1.15
N VAL A 197 -5.95 19.00 -1.74
CA VAL A 197 -6.65 20.12 -1.08
C VAL A 197 -7.96 20.38 -1.82
N GLY A 198 -9.07 19.92 -1.27
CA GLY A 198 -10.41 20.19 -1.81
C GLY A 198 -10.95 21.54 -1.32
N LEU A 199 -11.54 22.31 -2.24
CA LEU A 199 -12.23 23.57 -1.99
C LEU A 199 -13.63 23.50 -2.63
N SER A 200 -14.68 23.65 -1.84
CA SER A 200 -16.07 23.64 -2.33
C SER A 200 -16.42 24.91 -3.12
N ALA A 201 -17.42 24.84 -4.01
CA ALA A 201 -17.74 25.97 -4.89
C ALA A 201 -18.20 27.22 -4.13
N ILE A 202 -17.68 28.37 -4.56
CA ILE A 202 -18.04 29.67 -4.01
C ILE A 202 -19.17 30.26 -4.86
N LYS A 203 -20.29 30.60 -4.20
CA LYS A 203 -21.48 31.15 -4.85
C LYS A 203 -21.12 32.40 -5.65
N GLY A 204 -21.51 32.43 -6.92
CA GLY A 204 -21.18 33.50 -7.88
C GLY A 204 -19.95 33.23 -8.75
N PHE A 205 -19.05 32.31 -8.38
CA PHE A 205 -17.76 32.09 -9.05
C PHE A 205 -17.64 30.74 -9.78
N ALA A 206 -18.77 30.15 -10.19
CA ALA A 206 -18.84 28.84 -10.86
C ALA A 206 -18.12 28.76 -12.22
N THR A 207 -17.72 29.90 -12.81
CA THR A 207 -16.89 29.96 -14.02
C THR A 207 -15.39 29.83 -13.73
N SER A 208 -14.93 30.20 -12.53
CA SER A 208 -13.51 30.16 -12.15
C SER A 208 -13.03 28.72 -11.93
N PRO A 209 -11.94 28.27 -12.56
CA PRO A 209 -11.40 26.93 -12.32
C PRO A 209 -11.07 26.67 -10.84
N LEU A 210 -10.64 27.69 -10.09
CA LEU A 210 -10.32 27.56 -8.68
C LEU A 210 -11.57 27.50 -7.78
N TYR A 211 -12.58 28.33 -8.08
CA TYR A 211 -13.74 28.55 -7.19
C TYR A 211 -15.02 27.81 -7.62
N SER A 212 -14.98 27.02 -8.70
CA SER A 212 -16.11 26.23 -9.22
C SER A 212 -16.30 24.86 -8.53
N GLY A 213 -15.75 24.70 -7.32
CA GLY A 213 -15.56 23.41 -6.67
C GLY A 213 -14.35 22.73 -7.30
N SER A 214 -13.23 22.69 -6.57
CA SER A 214 -11.95 22.21 -7.08
C SER A 214 -11.22 21.32 -6.08
N ILE A 215 -10.31 20.50 -6.60
CA ILE A 215 -9.34 19.72 -5.83
C ILE A 215 -7.97 20.04 -6.41
N LEU A 216 -7.12 20.65 -5.61
CA LEU A 216 -5.72 20.90 -5.89
C LEU A 216 -4.89 19.69 -5.45
N ARG A 217 -3.74 19.46 -6.07
CA ARG A 217 -2.76 18.44 -5.70
C ARG A 217 -1.35 19.01 -5.76
N ILE A 218 -0.66 18.99 -4.63
CA ILE A 218 0.71 19.50 -4.47
C ILE A 218 1.59 18.46 -3.76
N LYS A 219 2.92 18.57 -3.93
CA LYS A 219 3.89 17.94 -3.05
C LYS A 219 4.32 18.99 -2.03
N PRO A 220 3.85 18.96 -0.77
CA PRO A 220 3.99 20.05 0.19
C PRO A 220 5.40 20.17 0.77
N GLU A 221 6.27 19.19 0.52
CA GLU A 221 7.68 19.18 0.89
C GLU A 221 8.41 20.38 0.28
N GLN A 222 9.21 21.09 1.09
CA GLN A 222 9.97 22.26 0.64
C GLN A 222 11.08 21.85 -0.34
N PHE A 223 11.20 22.57 -1.46
CA PHE A 223 12.25 22.37 -2.45
C PHE A 223 13.01 23.69 -2.70
N GLY A 224 14.15 23.83 -2.03
CA GLY A 224 14.92 25.08 -2.02
C GLY A 224 14.08 26.24 -1.48
N LEU A 225 13.89 27.29 -2.28
CA LEU A 225 13.07 28.46 -1.94
C LEU A 225 11.56 28.25 -2.17
N LYS A 226 11.13 27.12 -2.78
CA LYS A 226 9.71 26.85 -3.01
C LYS A 226 9.10 26.14 -1.78
N PRO A 227 8.03 26.67 -1.15
CA PRO A 227 7.42 26.06 0.03
C PRO A 227 6.68 24.75 -0.27
N TYR A 228 6.30 24.51 -1.53
CA TYR A 228 5.80 23.25 -2.08
C TYR A 228 6.24 23.14 -3.55
N THR A 229 5.99 21.98 -4.17
CA THR A 229 6.10 21.80 -5.63
C THR A 229 4.81 21.25 -6.24
N VAL A 230 4.62 21.51 -7.53
CA VAL A 230 3.48 20.98 -8.30
C VAL A 230 3.95 19.72 -9.05
N PRO A 231 3.25 18.57 -8.91
CA PRO A 231 3.61 17.36 -9.64
C PRO A 231 3.48 17.58 -11.16
N PRO A 232 4.46 17.15 -11.98
CA PRO A 232 4.35 17.26 -13.45
C PRO A 232 3.20 16.42 -14.01
N THR A 233 2.72 15.42 -13.26
CA THR A 233 1.53 14.62 -13.60
C THR A 233 0.20 15.34 -13.31
N ASN A 234 0.19 16.62 -12.89
CA ASN A 234 -1.04 17.39 -12.77
C ASN A 234 -1.62 17.71 -14.17
N PRO A 235 -2.95 17.62 -14.37
CA PRO A 235 -3.55 17.67 -15.73
C PRO A 235 -3.48 19.04 -16.43
N TYR A 236 -3.09 20.09 -15.73
CA TYR A 236 -3.16 21.48 -16.19
C TYR A 236 -1.85 22.25 -16.01
N VAL A 237 -0.71 21.57 -15.83
CA VAL A 237 0.62 22.21 -15.66
C VAL A 237 0.97 23.11 -16.85
N GLU A 238 0.66 22.67 -18.07
CA GLU A 238 0.94 23.41 -19.31
C GLU A 238 -0.14 24.46 -19.67
N ASN A 239 -1.23 24.55 -18.89
CA ASN A 239 -2.35 25.41 -19.20
C ASN A 239 -2.21 26.79 -18.50
N ALA A 240 -2.14 27.87 -19.28
CA ALA A 240 -1.98 29.23 -18.76
C ALA A 240 -3.24 29.76 -18.03
N GLU A 241 -4.43 29.35 -18.46
CA GLU A 241 -5.74 29.82 -17.95
C GLU A 241 -6.18 29.10 -16.66
N ILE A 242 -5.47 28.03 -16.29
CA ILE A 242 -5.75 27.23 -15.10
C ILE A 242 -4.56 27.34 -14.13
N ASN A 243 -4.82 27.16 -12.84
CA ASN A 243 -3.79 27.07 -11.82
C ASN A 243 -3.16 25.67 -11.88
N GLN A 244 -1.83 25.57 -11.97
CA GLN A 244 -1.11 24.30 -12.23
C GLN A 244 -1.32 23.28 -11.11
N GLU A 245 -1.64 23.77 -9.91
CA GLU A 245 -1.98 23.02 -8.71
C GLU A 245 -3.32 22.28 -8.84
N ILE A 246 -4.22 22.68 -9.74
CA ILE A 246 -5.54 22.06 -9.89
C ILE A 246 -5.39 20.65 -10.48
N TYR A 247 -6.01 19.68 -9.82
CA TYR A 247 -6.17 18.31 -10.29
C TYR A 247 -7.55 18.08 -10.91
N ARG A 248 -8.61 18.62 -10.28
CA ARG A 248 -9.99 18.63 -10.81
C ARG A 248 -10.70 19.93 -10.45
N PHE A 249 -11.68 20.33 -11.26
CA PHE A 249 -12.57 21.47 -11.00
C PHE A 249 -13.95 21.25 -11.65
N ARG A 250 -14.88 22.21 -11.49
CA ARG A 250 -16.32 22.06 -11.78
C ARG A 250 -16.97 20.91 -10.98
N LEU A 251 -16.67 20.88 -9.70
CA LEU A 251 -17.21 19.91 -8.73
C LEU A 251 -18.40 20.46 -7.94
N SER A 252 -18.95 21.63 -8.30
CA SER A 252 -20.06 22.29 -7.60
C SER A 252 -19.83 22.27 -6.07
N GLN A 253 -20.84 21.91 -5.27
CA GLN A 253 -20.66 21.80 -3.82
C GLN A 253 -19.94 20.48 -3.47
N LEU A 254 -18.61 20.49 -3.54
CA LEU A 254 -17.75 19.42 -3.01
C LEU A 254 -18.12 19.13 -1.55
N GLY A 255 -18.57 17.89 -1.29
CA GLY A 255 -18.99 17.42 0.01
C GLY A 255 -17.90 16.65 0.75
N HIS A 256 -17.29 15.67 0.08
CA HIS A 256 -16.16 14.87 0.58
C HIS A 256 -15.43 14.20 -0.59
N PHE A 257 -14.15 13.85 -0.44
CA PHE A 257 -13.42 12.99 -1.39
C PHE A 257 -12.55 11.95 -0.70
N THR A 258 -12.39 10.78 -1.33
CA THR A 258 -11.56 9.67 -0.82
C THR A 258 -11.10 8.73 -1.95
N TRP A 259 -10.21 7.80 -1.66
CA TRP A 259 -9.83 6.71 -2.56
C TRP A 259 -10.57 5.46 -2.12
N PRO A 260 -11.48 4.90 -2.93
CA PRO A 260 -12.30 3.74 -2.53
C PRO A 260 -11.50 2.44 -2.54
N ASP A 261 -10.43 2.37 -3.32
CA ASP A 261 -9.61 1.18 -3.51
C ASP A 261 -8.15 1.54 -3.87
N ARG A 262 -7.26 0.56 -3.65
CA ARG A 262 -5.79 0.68 -3.80
C ARG A 262 -5.27 0.41 -5.23
N VAL A 263 -6.11 -0.05 -6.16
CA VAL A 263 -5.66 -0.58 -7.47
C VAL A 263 -5.92 0.41 -8.59
N ASN A 264 -7.10 1.04 -8.59
CA ASN A 264 -7.50 1.99 -9.62
C ASN A 264 -7.03 3.43 -9.32
N GLU A 265 -6.60 3.70 -8.07
CA GLU A 265 -6.21 5.01 -7.51
C GLU A 265 -7.23 6.15 -7.78
N THR A 266 -8.45 5.79 -8.19
CA THR A 266 -9.39 6.70 -8.80
C THR A 266 -10.21 7.36 -7.71
N LEU A 267 -9.85 8.61 -7.42
CA LEU A 267 -10.52 9.44 -6.43
C LEU A 267 -12.04 9.45 -6.65
N TRP A 268 -12.79 9.10 -5.62
CA TRP A 268 -14.24 9.29 -5.54
C TRP A 268 -14.54 10.61 -4.84
N ILE A 269 -15.47 11.35 -5.42
CA ILE A 269 -15.85 12.70 -5.03
C ILE A 269 -17.35 12.68 -4.79
N ASP A 270 -17.79 12.94 -3.57
CA ASP A 270 -19.15 13.40 -3.30
C ASP A 270 -19.26 14.88 -3.66
N HIS A 271 -20.26 15.22 -4.46
CA HIS A 271 -20.64 16.59 -4.73
C HIS A 271 -22.15 16.76 -4.86
N GLN A 272 -22.64 17.92 -4.43
CA GLN A 272 -24.01 18.33 -4.60
C GLN A 272 -24.13 19.37 -5.74
N ASP A 273 -25.19 19.20 -6.52
CA ASP A 273 -25.56 20.05 -7.65
C ASP A 273 -27.06 20.32 -7.55
N GLU A 274 -27.42 21.56 -7.23
CA GLU A 274 -28.74 21.99 -6.76
C GLU A 274 -29.30 21.11 -5.63
N GLN A 275 -30.14 20.12 -5.94
CA GLN A 275 -30.77 19.18 -5.00
C GLN A 275 -30.33 17.71 -5.20
N THR A 276 -29.38 17.44 -6.09
CA THR A 276 -28.89 16.08 -6.37
C THR A 276 -27.49 15.87 -5.83
N HIS A 277 -27.34 14.93 -4.89
CA HIS A 277 -26.04 14.44 -4.44
C HIS A 277 -25.50 13.39 -5.42
N LYS A 278 -24.20 13.44 -5.72
CA LYS A 278 -23.56 12.66 -6.78
C LYS A 278 -22.20 12.18 -6.28
N ILE A 279 -22.02 10.87 -6.15
CA ILE A 279 -20.68 10.29 -6.03
C ILE A 279 -20.13 10.12 -7.44
N SER A 280 -18.92 10.59 -7.72
CA SER A 280 -18.30 10.55 -9.04
C SER A 280 -16.81 10.21 -8.98
N ARG A 281 -16.33 9.43 -9.96
CA ARG A 281 -14.90 9.19 -10.21
C ARG A 281 -14.26 10.43 -10.83
N ALA A 282 -13.07 10.78 -10.36
CA ALA A 282 -12.21 11.82 -10.92
C ALA A 282 -11.59 11.46 -12.30
N SER A 283 -12.29 10.69 -13.14
CA SER A 283 -11.94 10.45 -14.53
C SER A 283 -12.04 11.73 -15.38
N ASN A 284 -11.60 11.67 -16.64
CA ASN A 284 -11.84 12.72 -17.63
C ASN A 284 -12.60 12.12 -18.83
N PRO A 285 -13.88 12.47 -19.07
CA PRO A 285 -14.74 13.33 -18.26
C PRO A 285 -15.10 12.72 -16.90
N LEU A 286 -15.66 13.52 -16.00
CA LEU A 286 -16.11 13.11 -14.67
C LEU A 286 -17.22 12.05 -14.76
N SER A 287 -17.01 10.86 -14.20
CA SER A 287 -17.93 9.72 -14.32
C SER A 287 -18.73 9.53 -13.04
N THR A 288 -20.05 9.75 -13.09
CA THR A 288 -20.94 9.50 -11.94
C THR A 288 -20.97 8.01 -11.59
N VAL A 289 -20.64 7.68 -10.33
CA VAL A 289 -20.75 6.36 -9.71
C VAL A 289 -22.18 6.10 -9.26
N PHE A 290 -22.78 7.10 -8.61
CA PHE A 290 -24.06 7.00 -7.92
C PHE A 290 -24.73 8.37 -7.83
N ARG A 291 -26.07 8.40 -7.78
CA ARG A 291 -26.86 9.61 -7.54
C ARG A 291 -27.86 9.34 -6.42
N TYR A 292 -27.94 10.26 -5.46
CA TYR A 292 -28.91 10.21 -4.38
C TYR A 292 -29.85 11.43 -4.45
N LYS A 293 -31.10 11.23 -4.05
CA LYS A 293 -32.15 12.25 -3.96
C LYS A 293 -32.70 12.26 -2.54
N ASN A 294 -33.08 13.43 -2.04
CA ASN A 294 -33.67 13.62 -0.70
C ASN A 294 -32.70 13.24 0.44
N LEU A 295 -31.48 13.81 0.43
CA LEU A 295 -30.48 13.61 1.48
C LEU A 295 -30.62 14.69 2.57
N GLU A 296 -31.34 14.42 3.65
CA GLU A 296 -31.40 15.30 4.83
C GLU A 296 -30.14 15.15 5.72
N ILE A 297 -28.95 15.17 5.12
CA ILE A 297 -27.67 14.91 5.81
C ILE A 297 -26.68 16.03 5.49
N SER A 298 -26.44 16.91 6.47
CA SER A 298 -25.61 18.11 6.36
C SER A 298 -24.13 17.84 6.03
N GLU A 299 -23.61 16.67 6.39
CA GLU A 299 -22.25 16.22 6.06
C GLU A 299 -22.27 14.77 5.55
N PHE A 300 -22.47 14.58 4.24
CA PHE A 300 -22.24 13.28 3.61
C PHE A 300 -20.73 12.95 3.61
N GLN A 301 -20.40 11.69 3.90
CA GLN A 301 -19.03 11.18 3.98
C GLN A 301 -18.95 9.78 3.37
N ILE A 302 -17.81 9.47 2.75
CA ILE A 302 -17.54 8.20 2.06
C ILE A 302 -16.40 7.50 2.81
N LEU A 303 -16.66 6.37 3.45
CA LEU A 303 -15.67 5.65 4.26
C LEU A 303 -15.39 4.23 3.70
N PRO A 304 -14.27 4.00 2.99
CA PRO A 304 -13.91 2.68 2.43
C PRO A 304 -13.47 1.70 3.52
N TYR A 305 -14.21 0.62 3.76
CA TYR A 305 -13.94 -0.29 4.88
C TYR A 305 -12.88 -1.35 4.54
N TYR A 306 -11.79 -1.33 5.32
CA TYR A 306 -10.68 -2.28 5.18
C TYR A 306 -10.23 -2.91 6.51
N GLY A 307 -11.04 -2.76 7.56
CA GLY A 307 -10.78 -3.35 8.87
C GLY A 307 -11.09 -4.84 8.96
N ASN A 308 -10.67 -5.45 10.07
CA ASN A 308 -10.87 -6.86 10.41
C ASN A 308 -11.94 -7.09 11.52
N GLN A 309 -12.65 -6.04 11.92
CA GLN A 309 -13.70 -6.10 12.94
C GLN A 309 -15.03 -6.64 12.38
N ALA A 310 -15.23 -6.54 11.06
CA ALA A 310 -16.43 -6.93 10.34
C ALA A 310 -16.07 -7.44 8.93
N ASP A 311 -15.50 -8.65 8.81
CA ASP A 311 -15.04 -9.23 7.54
C ASP A 311 -16.06 -9.14 6.38
N GLN A 312 -17.35 -9.24 6.70
CA GLN A 312 -18.47 -9.14 5.74
C GLN A 312 -18.63 -7.75 5.08
N LEU A 313 -17.92 -6.73 5.58
CA LEU A 313 -17.86 -5.38 5.02
C LEU A 313 -16.54 -5.10 4.28
N PHE A 314 -15.58 -6.04 4.24
CA PHE A 314 -14.26 -5.79 3.68
C PHE A 314 -14.30 -5.41 2.19
N GLY A 315 -13.74 -4.24 1.84
CA GLY A 315 -13.79 -3.67 0.50
C GLY A 315 -15.12 -2.99 0.14
N SER A 316 -16.08 -2.90 1.07
CA SER A 316 -17.29 -2.09 0.88
C SER A 316 -17.01 -0.60 1.09
N THR A 317 -17.77 0.25 0.40
CA THR A 317 -17.76 1.69 0.67
C THR A 317 -18.95 2.04 1.56
N LEU A 318 -18.68 2.51 2.77
CA LEU A 318 -19.70 2.82 3.76
C LEU A 318 -20.11 4.29 3.69
N VAL A 319 -21.40 4.55 3.87
CA VAL A 319 -22.00 5.87 3.98
C VAL A 319 -23.08 5.84 5.07
N VAL A 320 -23.48 7.02 5.56
CA VAL A 320 -24.69 7.16 6.39
C VAL A 320 -25.84 7.62 5.49
N SER A 321 -27.00 6.99 5.65
CA SER A 321 -28.23 7.36 4.93
C SER A 321 -29.44 7.21 5.82
N VAL A 322 -30.47 8.04 5.62
CA VAL A 322 -31.80 7.77 6.18
C VAL A 322 -32.46 6.66 5.36
N HIS A 323 -33.09 5.70 6.04
CA HIS A 323 -33.85 4.60 5.45
C HIS A 323 -35.01 4.26 6.38
N GLN A 324 -36.25 4.40 5.89
CA GLN A 324 -37.48 4.25 6.70
C GLN A 324 -37.48 5.17 7.93
N ASP A 325 -37.24 6.47 7.69
CA ASP A 325 -37.25 7.55 8.69
C ASP A 325 -36.32 7.33 9.90
N GLN A 326 -35.31 6.48 9.72
CA GLN A 326 -34.26 6.16 10.69
C GLN A 326 -32.88 6.22 10.02
N PRO A 327 -31.81 6.67 10.70
CA PRO A 327 -30.47 6.68 10.14
C PRO A 327 -29.82 5.29 10.22
N TYR A 328 -29.22 4.86 9.11
CA TYR A 328 -28.53 3.58 8.94
C TYR A 328 -27.07 3.78 8.53
N LEU A 329 -26.21 2.84 8.92
CA LEU A 329 -24.97 2.56 8.21
C LEU A 329 -25.31 1.75 6.96
N VAL A 330 -24.80 2.17 5.80
CA VAL A 330 -25.21 1.64 4.51
C VAL A 330 -23.98 1.38 3.64
N SER A 331 -23.94 0.21 2.99
CA SER A 331 -22.92 -0.12 1.99
C SER A 331 -23.37 0.33 0.61
N LEU A 332 -22.53 1.08 -0.10
CA LEU A 332 -22.67 1.33 -1.52
C LEU A 332 -22.10 0.13 -2.31
N THR A 333 -22.95 -0.83 -2.66
CA THR A 333 -22.57 -2.03 -3.41
C THR A 333 -22.73 -1.82 -4.91
N LYS A 334 -21.87 -2.42 -5.74
CA LYS A 334 -22.11 -2.47 -7.20
C LYS A 334 -23.20 -3.50 -7.49
N HIS A 335 -24.16 -3.17 -8.34
CA HIS A 335 -25.22 -4.10 -8.74
C HIS A 335 -24.66 -5.27 -9.56
N ALA A 336 -25.19 -6.49 -9.37
CA ALA A 336 -24.62 -7.71 -9.96
C ALA A 336 -24.81 -7.80 -11.49
N SER A 337 -25.80 -7.08 -12.05
CA SER A 337 -26.16 -7.12 -13.48
C SER A 337 -26.07 -5.77 -14.20
N SER A 338 -25.60 -4.70 -13.54
CA SER A 338 -25.38 -3.40 -14.19
C SER A 338 -24.10 -2.72 -13.68
N ASN A 339 -23.76 -1.56 -14.25
CA ASN A 339 -22.63 -0.75 -13.76
C ASN A 339 -23.03 0.24 -12.64
N ASP A 340 -24.31 0.28 -12.29
CA ASP A 340 -24.84 1.14 -11.24
C ASP A 340 -24.47 0.62 -9.86
N TYR A 341 -24.46 1.54 -8.89
CA TYR A 341 -24.31 1.21 -7.49
C TYR A 341 -25.65 1.38 -6.78
N GLN A 342 -25.89 0.54 -5.77
CA GLN A 342 -27.08 0.56 -4.94
C GLN A 342 -26.68 0.71 -3.46
N LEU A 343 -27.60 1.23 -2.68
CA LEU A 343 -27.44 1.36 -1.24
C LEU A 343 -28.06 0.15 -0.55
N THR A 344 -27.24 -0.60 0.20
CA THR A 344 -27.64 -1.78 0.96
C THR A 344 -27.52 -1.47 2.45
N PRO A 345 -28.63 -1.34 3.21
CA PRO A 345 -28.57 -1.05 4.64
C PRO A 345 -27.90 -2.19 5.40
N ILE A 346 -27.03 -1.85 6.36
CA ILE A 346 -26.25 -2.80 7.16
C ILE A 346 -26.85 -2.90 8.56
N ILE A 347 -26.89 -1.77 9.28
CA ILE A 347 -27.43 -1.65 10.64
C ILE A 347 -28.05 -0.27 10.86
N PRO A 348 -29.11 -0.14 11.67
CA PRO A 348 -29.55 1.15 12.18
C PRO A 348 -28.47 1.73 13.11
N LEU A 349 -28.31 3.06 13.11
CA LEU A 349 -27.33 3.74 13.97
C LEU A 349 -27.84 3.92 15.41
N GLY A 350 -29.17 3.98 15.60
CA GLY A 350 -29.80 4.17 16.92
C GLY A 350 -29.56 5.55 17.55
N VAL A 351 -29.07 6.52 16.77
CA VAL A 351 -28.73 7.88 17.21
C VAL A 351 -29.21 8.92 16.20
N GLU A 352 -29.53 10.13 16.67
CA GLU A 352 -29.94 11.25 15.82
C GLU A 352 -28.79 11.81 14.97
N LEU A 353 -29.12 12.31 13.78
CA LEU A 353 -28.19 12.99 12.88
C LEU A 353 -27.93 14.45 13.33
N PRO A 354 -26.80 15.07 12.94
CA PRO A 354 -25.72 14.51 12.12
C PRO A 354 -24.79 13.56 12.91
N VAL A 355 -24.10 12.71 12.17
CA VAL A 355 -22.96 11.91 12.66
C VAL A 355 -21.80 12.03 11.68
N LYS A 356 -20.57 11.82 12.15
CA LYS A 356 -19.36 11.77 11.33
C LYS A 356 -18.73 10.37 11.44
N LEU A 357 -18.19 9.85 10.34
CA LEU A 357 -17.50 8.58 10.29
C LEU A 357 -15.98 8.79 10.13
N PHE A 358 -15.20 8.08 10.94
CA PHE A 358 -13.72 8.11 10.89
C PHE A 358 -13.14 6.70 10.88
N HIS A 359 -11.87 6.58 10.49
CA HIS A 359 -11.13 5.32 10.59
C HIS A 359 -10.55 5.10 11.98
N ASP A 360 -10.62 3.85 12.42
CA ASP A 360 -9.89 3.33 13.57
C ASP A 360 -8.44 2.95 13.19
N ALA A 361 -7.54 2.78 14.17
CA ALA A 361 -6.13 2.43 13.95
C ALA A 361 -5.94 1.16 13.08
N VAL A 362 -6.87 0.22 13.20
CA VAL A 362 -6.91 -1.06 12.47
C VAL A 362 -7.78 -1.03 11.19
N GLY A 363 -8.14 0.16 10.69
CA GLY A 363 -9.03 0.32 9.52
C GLY A 363 -10.52 0.08 9.83
N GLY A 364 -10.87 -0.03 11.12
CA GLY A 364 -12.25 -0.11 11.62
C GLY A 364 -13.06 1.17 11.40
N VAL A 365 -14.34 1.14 11.81
CA VAL A 365 -15.22 2.33 11.76
C VAL A 365 -15.40 2.91 13.16
N LEU A 366 -15.12 4.20 13.28
CA LEU A 366 -15.55 5.03 14.39
C LEU A 366 -16.74 5.89 13.92
N MET A 367 -17.79 5.96 14.73
CA MET A 367 -18.89 6.90 14.58
C MET A 367 -18.79 7.95 15.68
N TYR A 368 -18.90 9.21 15.29
CA TYR A 368 -18.91 10.36 16.18
C TYR A 368 -20.23 11.12 16.06
N GLN A 369 -20.86 11.45 17.20
CA GLN A 369 -22.10 12.23 17.23
C GLN A 369 -21.86 13.61 17.88
N PRO A 370 -21.83 14.73 17.11
CA PRO A 370 -21.53 16.06 17.64
C PRO A 370 -22.51 16.56 18.71
N SER A 371 -23.78 16.18 18.65
CA SER A 371 -24.83 16.63 19.60
C SER A 371 -24.68 16.06 21.01
N THR A 372 -24.02 14.90 21.16
CA THR A 372 -23.80 14.22 22.45
C THR A 372 -22.32 14.15 22.84
N GLY A 373 -21.40 14.39 21.90
CA GLY A 373 -19.96 14.19 22.06
C GLY A 373 -19.54 12.71 22.10
N ILE A 374 -20.46 11.77 21.85
CA ILE A 374 -20.18 10.33 22.00
C ILE A 374 -19.34 9.82 20.83
N LEU A 375 -18.33 9.02 21.17
CA LEU A 375 -17.51 8.21 20.28
C LEU A 375 -17.85 6.73 20.43
N SER A 376 -18.22 6.11 19.32
CA SER A 376 -18.60 4.70 19.23
C SER A 376 -17.77 3.96 18.19
N ARG A 377 -17.40 2.72 18.48
CA ARG A 377 -16.65 1.83 17.58
C ARG A 377 -17.57 0.74 17.05
N LEU A 378 -17.50 0.45 15.75
CA LEU A 378 -18.21 -0.67 15.14
C LEU A 378 -17.59 -1.99 15.62
N VAL A 379 -18.40 -2.89 16.17
CA VAL A 379 -17.95 -4.20 16.65
C VAL A 379 -18.88 -5.33 16.19
N ASN A 380 -18.32 -6.53 16.09
CA ASN A 380 -19.07 -7.77 15.87
C ASN A 380 -19.30 -8.46 17.22
N ASN A 381 -20.54 -8.52 17.69
CA ASN A 381 -20.86 -8.98 19.04
C ASN A 381 -20.57 -10.47 19.28
N LEU A 382 -20.42 -11.27 18.21
CA LEU A 382 -20.05 -12.68 18.35
C LEU A 382 -18.64 -12.87 18.94
N ALA A 383 -17.71 -11.93 18.70
CA ALA A 383 -16.32 -12.02 19.16
C ALA A 383 -16.15 -11.69 20.65
N ASP A 384 -17.08 -10.92 21.22
CA ASP A 384 -17.01 -10.32 22.56
C ASP A 384 -17.64 -11.22 23.65
N SER A 385 -18.12 -12.40 23.26
CA SER A 385 -18.93 -13.32 24.08
C SER A 385 -18.11 -14.20 25.05
N LYS A 386 -17.26 -13.58 25.88
CA LYS A 386 -16.50 -14.27 26.94
C LYS A 386 -16.64 -13.59 28.30
N GLU A 387 -17.15 -14.36 29.25
CA GLU A 387 -17.37 -14.00 30.67
C GLU A 387 -18.47 -12.93 30.87
N THR A 388 -19.25 -12.89 31.96
CA THR A 388 -19.28 -13.73 33.18
C THR A 388 -20.70 -14.29 33.42
N LEU A 389 -20.80 -15.48 34.03
CA LEU A 389 -22.05 -15.99 34.61
C LEU A 389 -21.92 -16.06 36.14
N VAL A 390 -22.43 -15.04 36.83
CA VAL A 390 -22.71 -15.14 38.26
C VAL A 390 -23.92 -16.04 38.44
N THR A 391 -23.85 -17.01 39.36
CA THR A 391 -24.92 -17.99 39.60
C THR A 391 -25.25 -18.01 41.08
N ASP A 392 -26.52 -17.92 41.44
CA ASP A 392 -26.95 -17.89 42.84
C ASP A 392 -28.08 -18.89 43.13
N SER A 393 -28.05 -19.42 44.36
CA SER A 393 -29.04 -20.27 45.05
C SER A 393 -29.86 -21.36 44.30
N ASN A 394 -29.35 -22.59 44.38
CA ASN A 394 -30.00 -23.69 45.13
C ASN A 394 -31.47 -24.10 44.88
N THR A 395 -31.82 -24.59 43.69
CA THR A 395 -32.81 -25.70 43.55
C THR A 395 -32.46 -26.75 42.47
N GLY A 396 -31.30 -26.64 41.81
CA GLY A 396 -30.97 -27.45 40.62
C GLY A 396 -30.06 -28.68 40.83
N LEU A 397 -29.47 -28.85 42.02
CA LEU A 397 -28.22 -29.62 42.18
C LEU A 397 -28.24 -31.05 41.61
N ASP A 398 -29.22 -31.90 41.92
CA ASP A 398 -29.20 -33.30 41.46
C ASP A 398 -29.30 -33.43 39.92
N LYS A 399 -30.14 -32.59 39.30
CA LYS A 399 -30.24 -32.53 37.83
C LYS A 399 -28.99 -31.91 37.22
N LEU A 400 -28.41 -30.91 37.89
CA LEU A 400 -27.20 -30.22 37.46
C LEU A 400 -25.96 -31.12 37.57
N ILE A 401 -25.87 -32.01 38.57
CA ILE A 401 -24.80 -33.01 38.70
C ILE A 401 -24.89 -34.04 37.57
N VAL A 402 -26.07 -34.61 37.30
CA VAL A 402 -26.25 -35.55 36.18
C VAL A 402 -25.99 -34.85 34.84
N PHE A 403 -26.41 -33.60 34.69
CA PHE A 403 -26.09 -32.79 33.51
C PHE A 403 -24.58 -32.52 33.39
N LEU A 404 -23.86 -32.18 34.46
CA LEU A 404 -22.40 -31.99 34.45
C LEU A 404 -21.64 -33.29 34.16
N ILE A 405 -22.14 -34.45 34.59
CA ILE A 405 -21.54 -35.74 34.24
C ILE A 405 -21.70 -36.00 32.72
N MET A 406 -22.88 -35.76 32.16
CA MET A 406 -23.10 -35.83 30.71
C MET A 406 -22.32 -34.75 29.95
N LEU A 407 -22.19 -33.55 30.49
CA LEU A 407 -21.42 -32.43 29.91
C LEU A 407 -19.91 -32.70 29.96
N SER A 408 -19.41 -33.40 30.98
CA SER A 408 -18.00 -33.79 31.08
C SER A 408 -17.68 -34.98 30.17
N LEU A 409 -18.57 -35.97 30.04
CA LEU A 409 -18.42 -37.07 29.06
C LEU A 409 -18.48 -36.56 27.62
N THR A 410 -19.42 -35.66 27.31
CA THR A 410 -19.50 -35.02 25.99
C THR A 410 -18.34 -34.06 25.76
N SER A 411 -17.93 -33.25 26.74
CA SER A 411 -16.71 -32.43 26.65
C SER A 411 -15.44 -33.27 26.53
N TRP A 412 -15.38 -34.47 27.09
CA TRP A 412 -14.23 -35.37 26.95
C TRP A 412 -14.18 -36.01 25.56
N GLY A 413 -15.32 -36.44 25.01
CA GLY A 413 -15.44 -36.89 23.63
C GLY A 413 -15.18 -35.77 22.60
N LEU A 414 -15.71 -34.57 22.87
CA LEU A 414 -15.45 -33.35 22.10
C LEU A 414 -14.00 -32.91 22.24
N TRP A 415 -13.37 -32.98 23.41
CA TRP A 415 -11.95 -32.66 23.60
C TRP A 415 -11.05 -33.69 22.94
N HIS A 416 -11.39 -34.98 22.98
CA HIS A 416 -10.61 -36.02 22.31
C HIS A 416 -10.70 -35.90 20.78
N THR A 417 -11.87 -35.59 20.23
CA THR A 417 -12.04 -35.30 18.80
C THR A 417 -11.42 -33.96 18.41
N TYR A 418 -11.61 -32.89 19.18
CA TYR A 418 -10.98 -31.58 19.03
C TYR A 418 -9.45 -31.69 19.09
N ARG A 419 -8.86 -32.44 20.02
CA ARG A 419 -7.41 -32.69 20.09
C ARG A 419 -6.89 -33.51 18.90
N LYS A 420 -7.76 -34.25 18.21
CA LYS A 420 -7.50 -34.94 16.93
C LYS A 420 -7.70 -34.03 15.70
N ILE A 421 -8.50 -32.96 15.82
CA ILE A 421 -8.84 -31.99 14.75
C ILE A 421 -7.96 -30.73 14.79
N ASN A 422 -7.66 -30.16 15.96
CA ASN A 422 -6.78 -29.00 16.13
C ASN A 422 -5.30 -29.33 15.84
N LYS A 423 -4.89 -30.60 15.92
CA LYS A 423 -3.62 -31.06 15.31
C LYS A 423 -3.61 -30.96 13.77
N ARG A 424 -4.69 -30.48 13.14
CA ARG A 424 -4.87 -30.33 11.69
C ARG A 424 -5.52 -28.99 11.27
N ARG A 425 -5.66 -28.00 12.17
CA ARG A 425 -6.20 -26.67 11.85
C ARG A 425 -5.22 -25.56 12.24
N PHE A 426 -5.20 -24.49 11.45
CA PHE A 426 -4.30 -23.32 11.57
C PHE A 426 -2.80 -23.59 11.38
N SER A 427 -2.45 -24.59 10.57
CA SER A 427 -1.13 -24.62 9.91
C SER A 427 -1.26 -24.19 8.45
N VAL A 428 -0.39 -23.28 7.98
CA VAL A 428 -0.35 -22.87 6.55
C VAL A 428 -0.02 -24.08 5.65
N THR A 429 0.63 -25.12 6.18
CA THR A 429 0.83 -26.41 5.50
C THR A 429 -0.48 -27.13 5.19
N SER A 430 -1.48 -27.06 6.08
CA SER A 430 -2.80 -27.68 5.83
C SER A 430 -3.64 -26.92 4.79
N PHE A 431 -3.42 -25.60 4.66
CA PHE A 431 -3.98 -24.79 3.57
C PHE A 431 -3.34 -25.14 2.22
N TYR A 432 -2.00 -25.24 2.17
CA TYR A 432 -1.27 -25.66 0.96
C TYR A 432 -1.72 -27.04 0.44
N GLN A 433 -2.00 -27.98 1.35
CA GLN A 433 -2.51 -29.33 1.02
C GLN A 433 -3.93 -29.35 0.42
N GLN A 434 -4.70 -28.26 0.53
CA GLN A 434 -6.05 -28.18 -0.04
C GLN A 434 -6.08 -27.56 -1.44
N GLN A 435 -5.12 -26.65 -1.73
CA GLN A 435 -4.95 -26.02 -3.04
C GLN A 435 -4.39 -27.01 -4.08
N PHE A 436 -4.57 -26.71 -5.36
CA PHE A 436 -3.75 -27.31 -6.42
C PHE A 436 -2.33 -26.75 -6.32
N ASN A 437 -1.30 -27.51 -6.67
CA ASN A 437 0.09 -27.07 -6.57
C ASN A 437 0.94 -27.40 -7.82
N HIS A 438 0.35 -28.09 -8.78
CA HIS A 438 0.96 -28.52 -10.02
C HIS A 438 -0.14 -28.64 -11.08
N LEU A 439 0.21 -28.36 -12.34
CA LEU A 439 -0.66 -28.58 -13.48
C LEU A 439 0.12 -29.23 -14.63
N GLU A 440 -0.60 -29.96 -15.47
CA GLU A 440 -0.09 -30.59 -16.69
C GLU A 440 -1.11 -30.38 -17.81
N LEU A 441 -0.69 -30.53 -19.06
CA LEU A 441 -1.58 -30.57 -20.21
C LEU A 441 -1.66 -32.01 -20.73
N SER A 442 -2.81 -32.38 -21.30
CA SER A 442 -2.95 -33.60 -22.10
C SER A 442 -1.96 -33.59 -23.28
N ASN A 443 -1.62 -34.78 -23.81
CA ASN A 443 -0.73 -34.92 -24.97
C ASN A 443 -1.20 -34.12 -26.19
N ASP A 444 -2.52 -33.89 -26.31
CA ASP A 444 -3.15 -33.17 -27.42
C ASP A 444 -3.33 -31.66 -27.14
N ASP A 445 -2.74 -31.13 -26.05
CA ASP A 445 -2.87 -29.76 -25.55
C ASP A 445 -4.32 -29.22 -25.47
N SER A 446 -5.29 -30.12 -25.28
CA SER A 446 -6.74 -29.84 -25.27
C SER A 446 -7.36 -29.72 -23.87
N VAL A 447 -6.70 -30.26 -22.85
CA VAL A 447 -7.19 -30.36 -21.46
C VAL A 447 -6.08 -30.05 -20.47
N ILE A 448 -6.35 -29.16 -19.51
CA ILE A 448 -5.50 -28.90 -18.34
C ILE A 448 -5.89 -29.88 -17.21
N HIS A 449 -4.89 -30.56 -16.67
CA HIS A 449 -4.99 -31.43 -15.50
C HIS A 449 -4.43 -30.72 -14.26
N LEU A 450 -5.22 -30.64 -13.18
CA LEU A 450 -4.85 -29.96 -11.94
C LEU A 450 -4.64 -30.96 -10.79
N PHE A 451 -3.47 -30.89 -10.16
CA PHE A 451 -3.04 -31.83 -9.13
C PHE A 451 -2.91 -31.15 -7.76
N LYS A 452 -3.23 -31.89 -6.69
CA LYS A 452 -2.98 -31.47 -5.31
C LYS A 452 -1.68 -32.10 -4.78
N PRO A 453 -1.06 -31.55 -3.72
CA PRO A 453 0.21 -32.05 -3.22
C PRO A 453 0.21 -33.56 -2.96
N HIS A 454 1.22 -34.25 -3.51
CA HIS A 454 1.43 -35.70 -3.37
C HIS A 454 0.38 -36.60 -4.06
N GLN A 455 -0.36 -36.08 -5.05
CA GLN A 455 -1.23 -36.89 -5.92
C GLN A 455 -0.62 -37.05 -7.31
N SER A 456 -0.63 -38.28 -7.84
CA SER A 456 -0.23 -38.63 -9.22
C SER A 456 -1.43 -38.81 -10.18
N VAL A 457 -2.62 -38.41 -9.73
CA VAL A 457 -3.88 -38.47 -10.49
C VAL A 457 -4.51 -37.09 -10.42
N PRO A 458 -5.05 -36.53 -11.51
CA PRO A 458 -5.65 -35.20 -11.50
C PRO A 458 -6.85 -35.12 -10.56
N SER A 459 -6.88 -34.11 -9.71
CA SER A 459 -8.01 -33.78 -8.83
C SER A 459 -9.15 -33.04 -9.59
N LYS A 460 -8.83 -32.40 -10.72
CA LYS A 460 -9.77 -31.74 -11.64
C LYS A 460 -9.14 -31.71 -13.03
N SER A 461 -9.97 -31.79 -14.06
CA SER A 461 -9.59 -31.55 -15.46
C SER A 461 -10.44 -30.43 -16.04
N LEU A 462 -9.88 -29.62 -16.93
CA LEU A 462 -10.51 -28.45 -17.57
C LEU A 462 -10.25 -28.49 -19.08
N ALA A 463 -11.29 -28.46 -19.91
CA ALA A 463 -11.13 -28.32 -21.37
C ALA A 463 -10.73 -26.88 -21.72
N ILE A 464 -9.75 -26.71 -22.61
CA ILE A 464 -9.19 -25.38 -22.93
C ILE A 464 -10.19 -24.45 -23.62
N GLY A 465 -11.07 -24.98 -24.47
CA GLY A 465 -12.17 -24.21 -25.08
C GLY A 465 -13.20 -23.66 -24.07
N ASN A 466 -13.13 -24.08 -22.80
CA ASN A 466 -14.00 -23.58 -21.73
C ASN A 466 -13.31 -22.54 -20.82
N LEU A 467 -12.12 -22.04 -21.18
CA LEU A 467 -11.36 -21.09 -20.36
C LEU A 467 -11.64 -19.64 -20.76
N ALA A 468 -12.23 -18.87 -19.84
CA ALA A 468 -12.52 -17.44 -20.03
C ALA A 468 -11.29 -16.54 -19.84
N GLY A 469 -10.32 -16.97 -19.02
CA GLY A 469 -9.11 -16.19 -18.76
C GLY A 469 -8.18 -16.77 -17.70
N ILE A 470 -6.97 -16.24 -17.65
CA ILE A 470 -5.85 -16.68 -16.81
C ILE A 470 -5.30 -15.46 -16.07
N LYS A 471 -4.92 -15.59 -14.79
CA LYS A 471 -4.29 -14.50 -14.03
C LYS A 471 -3.03 -14.95 -13.30
N LEU A 472 -2.00 -14.12 -13.30
CA LEU A 472 -0.82 -14.27 -12.44
C LEU A 472 -1.00 -13.45 -11.18
N LEU A 473 -0.86 -14.08 -10.01
CA LEU A 473 -1.04 -13.42 -8.71
C LEU A 473 0.16 -13.60 -7.80
N ILE A 474 0.48 -12.52 -7.08
CA ILE A 474 1.42 -12.53 -5.97
C ILE A 474 0.71 -12.07 -4.70
N ASN A 475 0.76 -12.86 -3.62
CA ASN A 475 0.04 -12.58 -2.36
C ASN A 475 -1.48 -12.33 -2.58
N ASN A 476 -2.14 -13.12 -3.42
CA ASN A 476 -3.52 -12.91 -3.91
C ASN A 476 -3.79 -11.63 -4.73
N ILE A 477 -2.80 -10.77 -5.00
CA ILE A 477 -2.94 -9.59 -5.86
C ILE A 477 -2.70 -10.02 -7.31
N SER A 478 -3.68 -9.78 -8.19
CA SER A 478 -3.53 -10.00 -9.64
C SER A 478 -2.59 -8.96 -10.25
N VAL A 479 -1.59 -9.41 -11.02
CA VAL A 479 -0.55 -8.57 -11.62
C VAL A 479 -0.62 -8.59 -13.15
N VAL A 480 -0.97 -9.75 -13.72
CA VAL A 480 -1.25 -9.93 -15.15
C VAL A 480 -2.59 -10.65 -15.27
N GLU A 481 -3.45 -10.18 -16.17
CA GLU A 481 -4.75 -10.77 -16.48
C GLU A 481 -4.87 -10.96 -17.99
N LEU A 482 -5.13 -12.20 -18.41
CA LEU A 482 -5.17 -12.64 -19.79
C LEU A 482 -6.56 -13.18 -20.12
N SER A 483 -7.04 -12.93 -21.33
CA SER A 483 -8.34 -13.37 -21.84
C SER A 483 -8.28 -13.53 -23.36
N HIS A 484 -9.34 -14.03 -24.00
CA HIS A 484 -9.43 -14.09 -25.47
C HIS A 484 -9.13 -12.75 -26.18
N GLN A 485 -9.38 -11.61 -25.52
CA GLN A 485 -9.12 -10.27 -26.07
C GLN A 485 -7.72 -9.74 -25.78
N GLN A 486 -6.98 -10.35 -24.85
CA GLN A 486 -5.67 -9.88 -24.40
C GLN A 486 -4.78 -11.07 -24.03
N GLY A 487 -3.91 -11.46 -24.95
CA GLY A 487 -2.85 -12.43 -24.73
C GLY A 487 -1.65 -11.85 -23.97
N MET A 488 -0.72 -12.74 -23.67
CA MET A 488 0.54 -12.46 -22.98
C MET A 488 1.47 -11.67 -23.91
N THR A 489 2.11 -10.65 -23.32
CA THR A 489 3.06 -9.76 -23.99
C THR A 489 4.39 -9.77 -23.25
N ASN A 490 5.44 -9.30 -23.91
CA ASN A 490 6.76 -9.14 -23.31
C ASN A 490 6.73 -8.05 -22.21
N ASP A 491 5.88 -7.03 -22.36
CA ASP A 491 5.57 -6.07 -21.30
C ASP A 491 4.92 -6.73 -20.07
N PHE A 492 3.98 -7.67 -20.23
CA PHE A 492 3.41 -8.38 -19.08
C PHE A 492 4.43 -9.31 -18.39
N ASP A 493 5.32 -9.96 -19.15
CA ASP A 493 6.43 -10.74 -18.58
C ASP A 493 7.38 -9.82 -17.77
N ASN A 494 7.70 -8.64 -18.31
CA ASN A 494 8.51 -7.61 -17.64
C ASN A 494 7.84 -7.06 -16.37
N ILE A 495 6.56 -6.64 -16.43
CA ILE A 495 5.78 -6.16 -15.28
C ILE A 495 5.76 -7.21 -14.18
N TRP A 496 5.42 -8.46 -14.51
CA TRP A 496 5.41 -9.56 -13.55
C TRP A 496 6.77 -9.76 -12.88
N ARG A 497 7.87 -9.77 -13.64
CA ARG A 497 9.24 -9.88 -13.11
C ARG A 497 9.60 -8.69 -12.22
N GLN A 498 9.21 -7.47 -12.58
CA GLN A 498 9.46 -6.28 -11.77
C GLN A 498 8.71 -6.35 -10.44
N THR A 499 7.40 -6.60 -10.45
CA THR A 499 6.59 -6.74 -9.22
C THR A 499 7.12 -7.86 -8.31
N CYS A 500 7.46 -9.01 -8.89
CA CYS A 500 8.04 -10.11 -8.12
C CYS A 500 9.43 -9.77 -7.56
N ASN A 501 10.27 -9.05 -8.31
CA ASN A 501 11.57 -8.59 -7.81
C ASN A 501 11.45 -7.51 -6.73
N VAL A 502 10.40 -6.67 -6.73
CA VAL A 502 10.08 -5.77 -5.62
C VAL A 502 9.78 -6.59 -4.35
N GLU A 503 8.79 -7.48 -4.40
CA GLU A 503 8.42 -8.33 -3.25
C GLU A 503 9.61 -9.17 -2.78
N LYS A 504 10.42 -9.73 -3.69
CA LYS A 504 11.62 -10.53 -3.38
C LYS A 504 12.65 -9.76 -2.54
N ARG A 505 12.81 -8.44 -2.74
CA ARG A 505 13.75 -7.58 -2.01
C ARG A 505 13.33 -7.36 -0.55
N GLU A 506 12.04 -7.41 -0.24
CA GLU A 506 11.58 -7.30 1.14
C GLU A 506 12.06 -8.49 1.98
N LYS A 507 12.56 -8.20 3.17
CA LYS A 507 12.96 -9.22 4.15
C LYS A 507 11.73 -9.98 4.63
N MET A 508 11.82 -11.31 4.71
CA MET A 508 10.79 -12.09 5.40
C MET A 508 10.88 -11.82 6.91
N THR A 509 9.80 -11.31 7.48
CA THR A 509 9.56 -11.18 8.92
C THR A 509 8.56 -12.26 9.36
N ASP A 510 8.46 -12.53 10.67
CA ASP A 510 7.37 -13.40 11.13
C ASP A 510 6.00 -12.79 10.79
N GLY A 511 4.99 -13.65 10.62
CA GLY A 511 3.71 -13.27 10.05
C GLY A 511 3.71 -13.14 8.52
N LYS A 512 4.71 -12.50 7.90
CA LYS A 512 4.69 -12.16 6.47
C LYS A 512 4.53 -13.39 5.57
N LEU A 513 3.59 -13.32 4.64
CA LEU A 513 3.37 -14.29 3.57
C LEU A 513 4.13 -13.89 2.29
N ARG A 514 4.62 -14.89 1.55
CA ARG A 514 5.04 -14.76 0.14
C ARG A 514 4.45 -15.92 -0.65
N HIS A 515 3.50 -15.62 -1.55
CA HIS A 515 2.69 -16.56 -2.31
C HIS A 515 2.77 -16.22 -3.80
N ILE A 516 3.06 -17.19 -4.67
CA ILE A 516 2.87 -17.07 -6.13
C ILE A 516 1.78 -18.04 -6.56
N GLN A 517 0.80 -17.54 -7.32
CA GLN A 517 -0.34 -18.32 -7.82
C GLN A 517 -0.58 -18.07 -9.31
N LEU A 518 -1.12 -19.10 -9.97
CA LEU A 518 -1.79 -19.02 -11.26
C LEU A 518 -3.28 -19.23 -11.00
N ALA A 519 -4.14 -18.30 -11.40
CA ALA A 519 -5.58 -18.50 -11.43
C ALA A 519 -6.02 -18.84 -12.85
N ILE A 520 -6.84 -19.89 -12.99
CA ILE A 520 -7.47 -20.29 -14.24
C ILE A 520 -8.97 -20.12 -14.06
N THR A 521 -9.63 -19.42 -14.96
CA THR A 521 -11.07 -19.10 -14.89
C THR A 521 -11.81 -19.77 -16.04
N ASP A 522 -12.89 -20.49 -15.76
CA ASP A 522 -13.74 -21.09 -16.79
C ASP A 522 -14.90 -20.18 -17.21
N ASN A 523 -15.61 -20.56 -18.29
CA ASN A 523 -16.75 -19.82 -18.84
C ASN A 523 -17.95 -19.77 -17.88
N GLU A 524 -18.01 -20.64 -16.87
CA GLU A 524 -18.98 -20.60 -15.76
C GLU A 524 -18.53 -19.67 -14.61
N ARG A 525 -17.40 -18.96 -14.81
CA ARG A 525 -16.74 -18.04 -13.86
C ARG A 525 -16.21 -18.73 -12.59
N GLN A 526 -15.99 -20.05 -12.61
CA GLN A 526 -15.29 -20.74 -11.52
C GLN A 526 -13.79 -20.47 -11.63
N ILE A 527 -13.13 -20.23 -10.49
CA ILE A 527 -11.72 -19.88 -10.41
C ILE A 527 -10.94 -21.01 -9.73
N TYR A 528 -9.99 -21.59 -10.45
CA TYR A 528 -9.10 -22.65 -9.98
C TYR A 528 -7.72 -22.06 -9.67
N LEU A 529 -7.33 -22.06 -8.40
CA LEU A 529 -6.06 -21.49 -7.91
C LEU A 529 -4.98 -22.57 -7.81
N VAL A 530 -3.89 -22.41 -8.58
CA VAL A 530 -2.69 -23.25 -8.52
C VAL A 530 -1.58 -22.54 -7.76
N SER A 531 -1.03 -23.20 -6.75
CA SER A 531 -0.18 -22.66 -5.69
C SER A 531 1.30 -23.02 -5.92
N LEU A 532 1.97 -22.19 -6.74
CA LEU A 532 3.32 -22.47 -7.26
C LEU A 532 4.43 -22.20 -6.23
N TYR A 533 4.25 -21.18 -5.38
CA TYR A 533 5.17 -20.88 -4.27
C TYR A 533 4.42 -20.46 -3.02
N LEU A 534 4.85 -20.93 -1.85
CA LEU A 534 4.32 -20.48 -0.56
C LEU A 534 5.39 -20.50 0.54
N ARG A 535 5.56 -19.37 1.23
CA ARG A 535 6.39 -19.19 2.44
C ARG A 535 5.67 -18.29 3.43
N LYS A 536 5.76 -18.60 4.73
CA LYS A 536 5.37 -17.70 5.83
C LYS A 536 6.56 -17.51 6.78
N GLY A 537 6.99 -16.26 7.00
CA GLY A 537 8.24 -15.98 7.71
C GLY A 537 9.40 -16.76 7.10
N ASP A 538 10.13 -17.52 7.90
CA ASP A 538 11.20 -18.40 7.41
C ASP A 538 10.74 -19.79 6.96
N ASN A 539 9.50 -20.20 7.28
CA ASN A 539 8.96 -21.48 6.88
C ASN A 539 8.51 -21.47 5.42
N ARG A 540 9.37 -21.99 4.51
CA ARG A 540 8.98 -22.31 3.12
C ARG A 540 8.18 -23.63 3.11
N ILE A 541 7.01 -23.59 2.49
CA ILE A 541 6.02 -24.68 2.49
C ILE A 541 5.95 -25.35 1.11
N SER A 542 6.10 -24.58 0.04
CA SER A 542 6.28 -25.12 -1.31
C SER A 542 7.65 -25.77 -1.49
N LYS A 543 7.71 -26.84 -2.31
CA LYS A 543 8.99 -27.46 -2.70
C LYS A 543 9.85 -26.54 -3.58
N ALA A 544 9.21 -25.81 -4.51
CA ALA A 544 9.89 -24.93 -5.45
C ALA A 544 10.67 -23.79 -4.76
N SER A 545 11.78 -23.39 -5.37
CA SER A 545 12.46 -22.12 -5.03
C SER A 545 11.63 -20.95 -5.56
N TYR A 546 11.82 -19.75 -4.99
CA TYR A 546 11.09 -18.56 -5.46
C TYR A 546 11.40 -18.25 -6.93
N GLN A 547 12.65 -18.43 -7.36
CA GLN A 547 13.06 -18.20 -8.75
C GLN A 547 12.47 -19.25 -9.71
N ALA A 548 12.42 -20.52 -9.29
CA ALA A 548 11.84 -21.58 -10.11
C ALA A 548 10.32 -21.38 -10.28
N ALA A 549 9.62 -20.99 -9.21
CA ALA A 549 8.19 -20.70 -9.27
C ALA A 549 7.86 -19.42 -10.06
N LEU A 550 8.72 -18.39 -10.01
CA LEU A 550 8.61 -17.21 -10.88
C LEU A 550 8.62 -17.60 -12.35
N ILE A 551 9.64 -18.37 -12.76
CA ILE A 551 9.85 -18.82 -14.13
C ILE A 551 8.67 -19.72 -14.57
N ASN A 552 8.34 -20.73 -13.75
CA ASN A 552 7.24 -21.65 -14.03
C ASN A 552 5.88 -20.95 -14.17
N ALA A 553 5.61 -19.90 -13.37
CA ALA A 553 4.38 -19.11 -13.50
C ALA A 553 4.31 -18.37 -14.85
N VAL A 554 5.42 -17.75 -15.26
CA VAL A 554 5.54 -17.08 -16.56
C VAL A 554 5.40 -18.07 -17.72
N ASP A 555 6.09 -19.21 -17.66
CA ASP A 555 6.07 -20.22 -18.73
C ASP A 555 4.65 -20.78 -18.93
N TRP A 556 3.90 -20.98 -17.83
CA TRP A 556 2.49 -21.35 -17.90
C TRP A 556 1.60 -20.21 -18.42
N ALA A 557 1.86 -18.95 -18.06
CA ALA A 557 1.11 -17.82 -18.61
C ALA A 557 1.27 -17.73 -20.13
N TRP A 558 2.50 -17.83 -20.66
CA TRP A 558 2.75 -17.89 -22.10
C TRP A 558 2.07 -19.09 -22.75
N ARG A 559 2.31 -20.32 -22.26
CA ARG A 559 1.78 -21.54 -22.89
C ARG A 559 0.25 -21.62 -22.88
N LEU A 560 -0.40 -21.15 -21.82
CA LEU A 560 -1.86 -21.10 -21.78
C LEU A 560 -2.42 -19.92 -22.60
N SER A 561 -1.70 -18.79 -22.69
CA SER A 561 -2.09 -17.67 -23.55
C SER A 561 -2.08 -18.05 -25.04
N THR A 562 -1.05 -18.76 -25.52
CA THR A 562 -1.01 -19.24 -26.91
C THR A 562 -2.16 -20.17 -27.28
N LEU A 563 -2.85 -20.76 -26.29
CA LEU A 563 -3.98 -21.67 -26.47
C LEU A 563 -5.35 -20.98 -26.27
N VAL A 564 -5.41 -19.88 -25.51
CA VAL A 564 -6.65 -19.14 -25.20
C VAL A 564 -6.81 -17.89 -26.09
N ALA A 565 -5.71 -17.26 -26.51
CA ALA A 565 -5.67 -15.99 -27.22
C ALA A 565 -4.54 -15.94 -28.27
N PRO A 566 -4.53 -16.85 -29.27
CA PRO A 566 -3.42 -16.98 -30.21
C PRO A 566 -3.15 -15.73 -31.07
N GLU A 567 -4.19 -14.95 -31.39
CA GLU A 567 -4.06 -13.74 -32.23
C GLU A 567 -3.47 -12.53 -31.48
N THR A 568 -3.54 -12.52 -30.15
CA THR A 568 -3.09 -11.39 -29.29
C THR A 568 -1.98 -11.78 -28.31
N THR A 569 -1.43 -12.99 -28.44
CA THR A 569 -0.23 -13.42 -27.72
C THR A 569 0.98 -13.12 -28.58
N GLU A 570 1.94 -12.36 -28.05
CA GLU A 570 3.16 -11.99 -28.77
C GLU A 570 4.09 -13.20 -29.00
N GLN A 571 5.08 -13.04 -29.88
CA GLN A 571 6.26 -13.90 -29.80
C GLN A 571 7.06 -13.52 -28.55
N ARG A 572 7.19 -14.48 -27.63
CA ARG A 572 8.01 -14.32 -26.43
C ARG A 572 9.46 -14.06 -26.82
N GLU A 573 10.01 -12.94 -26.38
CA GLU A 573 11.43 -12.66 -26.46
C GLU A 573 12.21 -13.75 -25.73
N THR A 574 13.03 -14.51 -26.47
CA THR A 574 13.99 -15.42 -25.88
C THR A 574 15.07 -14.61 -25.20
N SER A 575 14.83 -14.24 -23.94
CA SER A 575 15.81 -13.63 -23.05
C SER A 575 17.07 -14.51 -23.02
N SER A 576 18.08 -14.07 -23.78
CA SER A 576 19.46 -14.22 -23.36
C SER A 576 19.57 -13.73 -21.90
N ASP A 577 20.49 -14.31 -21.13
CA ASP A 577 20.60 -14.01 -19.71
C ASP A 577 20.64 -12.50 -19.48
N VAL A 578 19.62 -11.95 -18.80
CA VAL A 578 19.63 -10.56 -18.34
C VAL A 578 20.91 -10.39 -17.54
N ILE A 579 21.85 -9.64 -18.10
CA ILE A 579 23.20 -9.52 -17.57
C ILE A 579 23.07 -8.93 -16.16
N ILE A 580 23.22 -9.80 -15.16
CA ILE A 580 23.32 -9.38 -13.77
C ILE A 580 24.55 -8.50 -13.70
N ASP A 581 24.33 -7.21 -13.49
CA ASP A 581 25.42 -6.25 -13.32
C ASP A 581 26.27 -6.67 -12.11
N LYS A 582 27.47 -7.19 -12.41
CA LYS A 582 28.44 -7.66 -11.42
C LYS A 582 29.23 -6.50 -10.79
N SER A 583 28.98 -5.24 -11.17
CA SER A 583 29.73 -4.07 -10.68
C SER A 583 29.51 -3.72 -9.21
N ARG A 584 28.52 -4.33 -8.52
CA ARG A 584 28.28 -4.12 -7.08
C ARG A 584 28.93 -5.22 -6.22
N PRO A 585 29.98 -4.91 -5.43
CA PRO A 585 30.75 -5.92 -4.71
C PRO A 585 29.97 -6.52 -3.52
N ILE A 586 29.56 -7.77 -3.65
CA ILE A 586 29.00 -8.56 -2.54
C ILE A 586 30.14 -8.90 -1.56
N LYS A 587 30.08 -8.36 -0.33
CA LYS A 587 30.97 -8.79 0.77
C LYS A 587 30.62 -10.22 1.23
N THR A 588 31.18 -11.22 0.57
CA THR A 588 31.07 -12.63 0.98
C THR A 588 31.90 -12.90 2.24
N ARG A 589 31.22 -12.98 3.39
CA ARG A 589 31.82 -13.55 4.62
C ARG A 589 32.06 -15.05 4.39
N LYS A 590 33.32 -15.46 4.29
CA LYS A 590 33.69 -16.89 4.18
C LYS A 590 33.26 -17.63 5.45
N THR A 591 32.32 -18.55 5.34
CA THR A 591 32.11 -19.64 6.32
C THR A 591 32.60 -20.94 5.71
N PHE A 592 33.62 -21.54 6.33
CA PHE A 592 34.11 -22.86 5.97
C PHE A 592 33.11 -23.94 6.33
N LEU A 593 32.99 -24.96 5.48
CA LEU A 593 32.51 -26.29 5.86
C LEU A 593 33.11 -27.31 4.89
N ASN A 594 33.80 -28.32 5.43
CA ASN A 594 34.47 -29.35 4.66
C ASN A 594 33.48 -30.43 4.21
N CYS A 595 33.57 -30.84 2.94
CA CYS A 595 33.06 -32.14 2.48
C CYS A 595 34.20 -32.88 1.77
N SER A 596 34.94 -33.69 2.53
CA SER A 596 35.86 -34.68 1.97
C SER A 596 35.11 -35.96 1.57
N ALA A 597 35.77 -36.78 0.75
CA ALA A 597 35.35 -38.11 0.31
C ALA A 597 34.13 -38.20 -0.65
N LEU A 598 34.43 -38.16 -1.97
CA LEU A 598 34.07 -39.29 -2.84
C LEU A 598 35.07 -39.44 -3.99
N ALA A 599 35.83 -40.54 -4.00
CA ALA A 599 36.72 -40.93 -5.09
C ALA A 599 36.96 -42.45 -5.05
N ASN A 600 37.10 -43.08 -6.23
CA ASN A 600 37.17 -44.54 -6.46
C ASN A 600 35.82 -45.26 -6.18
N THR A 601 35.46 -46.37 -6.85
CA THR A 601 36.20 -47.29 -7.75
C THR A 601 35.55 -47.46 -9.15
N LYS A 602 36.12 -48.32 -10.01
CA LYS A 602 35.87 -48.41 -11.47
C LYS A 602 35.05 -49.64 -11.94
N ALA A 603 34.30 -49.43 -13.03
CA ALA A 603 34.15 -50.23 -14.26
C ALA A 603 33.90 -51.76 -14.30
N SER A 604 32.86 -52.13 -15.07
CA SER A 604 32.87 -53.13 -16.18
C SER A 604 31.74 -52.75 -17.16
N SER A 605 31.79 -52.73 -18.51
CA SER A 605 32.58 -53.37 -19.59
C SER A 605 31.96 -54.64 -20.22
N ALA A 606 31.22 -54.49 -21.33
CA ALA A 606 30.96 -55.50 -22.38
C ALA A 606 30.37 -54.83 -23.65
N LEU A 607 30.31 -55.54 -24.79
CA LEU A 607 30.02 -55.00 -26.14
C LEU A 607 29.00 -55.84 -26.95
N SER A 608 28.70 -55.37 -28.18
CA SER A 608 27.83 -55.95 -29.24
C SER A 608 26.33 -55.85 -29.00
N GLY A 609 25.47 -55.68 -30.01
CA GLY A 609 25.62 -55.48 -31.48
C GLY A 609 24.20 -55.39 -32.09
N ASP A 610 23.93 -55.20 -33.37
CA ASP A 610 24.68 -54.81 -34.59
C ASP A 610 23.61 -54.35 -35.63
N ASN A 611 23.99 -53.62 -36.70
CA ASN A 611 23.28 -53.44 -38.00
C ASN A 611 23.60 -52.09 -38.70
N THR A 612 24.56 -52.18 -39.61
CA THR A 612 24.52 -51.78 -41.04
C THR A 612 23.12 -51.50 -41.67
N ILE A 613 22.93 -50.78 -42.80
CA ILE A 613 23.86 -50.28 -43.84
C ILE A 613 23.29 -49.08 -44.68
N ASN A 614 24.19 -48.21 -45.16
CA ASN A 614 24.26 -47.39 -46.38
C ASN A 614 23.03 -46.89 -47.23
N VAL A 615 23.10 -45.60 -47.59
CA VAL A 615 22.98 -44.99 -48.97
C VAL A 615 21.61 -44.95 -49.70
N SER A 616 21.12 -43.74 -50.01
CA SER A 616 21.12 -43.18 -51.40
C SER A 616 20.49 -41.76 -51.56
N ASP A 617 21.22 -40.86 -52.24
CA ASP A 617 20.79 -39.90 -53.29
C ASP A 617 19.63 -38.86 -53.15
N LYS A 618 19.91 -37.67 -53.76
CA LYS A 618 19.01 -36.76 -54.52
C LYS A 618 18.05 -35.80 -53.76
N ASP A 619 17.81 -34.55 -54.20
CA ASP A 619 18.47 -33.70 -55.23
C ASP A 619 18.02 -32.21 -55.09
N LYS A 620 18.78 -31.24 -55.65
CA LYS A 620 18.50 -29.79 -55.83
C LYS A 620 18.43 -28.94 -54.53
N GLY A 621 18.85 -27.67 -54.44
CA GLY A 621 19.14 -26.62 -55.45
C GLY A 621 17.94 -25.66 -55.61
N GLU A 622 18.00 -24.32 -55.48
CA GLU A 622 19.06 -23.28 -55.41
C GLU A 622 18.54 -22.05 -54.59
N LYS A 623 19.17 -20.88 -54.33
CA LYS A 623 20.48 -20.20 -54.63
C LYS A 623 20.80 -19.21 -53.45
N CYS A 624 22.00 -18.65 -53.25
CA CYS A 624 22.51 -17.29 -53.63
C CYS A 624 21.51 -16.09 -53.59
N SER A 625 21.89 -14.85 -53.25
CA SER A 625 23.24 -14.26 -53.05
C SER A 625 23.26 -12.95 -52.20
N GLU A 626 24.40 -12.74 -51.50
CA GLU A 626 25.28 -11.52 -51.44
C GLU A 626 24.75 -10.14 -50.94
N GLU A 627 25.30 -9.60 -49.83
CA GLU A 627 26.37 -8.56 -49.74
C GLU A 627 25.83 -7.11 -49.64
N SER A 628 26.50 -6.10 -49.04
CA SER A 628 27.93 -5.73 -49.09
C SER A 628 28.42 -4.84 -47.93
N LYS A 629 29.75 -4.64 -47.82
CA LYS A 629 30.43 -3.69 -46.91
C LYS A 629 31.19 -2.60 -47.70
N VAL A 630 31.09 -1.34 -47.26
CA VAL A 630 32.07 -0.22 -47.42
C VAL A 630 31.82 0.78 -46.26
N GLU A 631 32.71 1.68 -45.83
CA GLU A 631 34.10 1.59 -45.33
C GLU A 631 34.75 2.99 -45.29
N THR A 632 35.20 3.37 -44.08
CA THR A 632 36.17 4.41 -43.66
C THR A 632 36.68 5.49 -44.63
N LYS A 633 36.70 6.75 -44.16
CA LYS A 633 37.73 7.75 -44.54
C LYS A 633 37.99 8.78 -43.43
N ALA A 634 39.20 9.33 -43.37
CA ALA A 634 39.68 10.24 -42.32
C ALA A 634 40.48 11.43 -42.87
N LYS A 635 40.70 12.47 -42.06
CA LYS A 635 41.72 13.52 -42.29
C LYS A 635 42.11 14.26 -40.98
N GLN A 636 43.36 14.71 -40.90
CA GLN A 636 43.94 15.53 -39.82
C GLN A 636 44.02 17.02 -40.23
N ILE A 637 44.47 17.92 -39.34
CA ILE A 637 45.62 18.85 -39.58
C ILE A 637 45.98 19.73 -38.34
N ALA A 638 47.30 19.92 -38.15
CA ALA A 638 48.04 20.99 -37.43
C ALA A 638 48.07 21.14 -35.89
N ASP A 639 49.28 21.46 -35.42
CA ASP A 639 49.73 21.76 -34.05
C ASP A 639 50.10 23.25 -33.88
N THR A 640 50.38 23.71 -32.64
CA THR A 640 51.41 24.74 -32.36
C THR A 640 51.96 24.60 -30.92
N ASN A 641 53.22 24.97 -30.70
CA ASN A 641 53.99 24.77 -29.45
C ASN A 641 53.84 25.92 -28.43
N HIS A 642 54.11 25.66 -27.13
CA HIS A 642 55.41 26.05 -26.53
C HIS A 642 55.69 25.48 -25.12
N GLU A 643 56.98 25.42 -24.79
CA GLU A 643 57.57 25.14 -23.45
C GLU A 643 57.44 26.38 -22.52
N GLN A 644 57.87 26.45 -21.23
CA GLN A 644 59.08 25.89 -20.59
C GLN A 644 59.11 26.17 -19.05
N LYS A 645 59.66 25.24 -18.24
CA LYS A 645 60.44 25.46 -16.96
C LYS A 645 59.80 26.28 -15.79
N THR A 646 60.27 26.27 -14.53
CA THR A 646 61.51 25.74 -13.87
C THR A 646 61.28 25.50 -12.35
N ASP A 647 61.87 24.45 -11.78
CA ASP A 647 62.80 24.42 -10.62
C ASP A 647 62.46 25.09 -9.24
N VAL A 648 62.90 24.57 -8.06
CA VAL A 648 63.47 23.25 -7.66
C VAL A 648 63.58 23.14 -6.11
N ASN A 649 63.75 21.91 -5.57
CA ASN A 649 64.32 21.55 -4.24
C ASN A 649 63.54 21.92 -2.93
N ASP A 650 63.80 21.31 -1.76
CA ASP A 650 64.89 20.36 -1.39
C ASP A 650 64.54 19.25 -0.36
N PHE A 651 65.44 18.25 -0.33
CA PHE A 651 65.94 17.33 0.73
C PHE A 651 65.31 17.24 2.17
N HIS A 652 65.45 16.15 2.97
CA HIS A 652 65.94 14.75 2.80
C HIS A 652 65.83 13.92 4.12
N LEU A 653 66.12 12.61 4.04
CA LEU A 653 66.19 11.53 5.06
C LEU A 653 64.84 10.97 5.59
N LEU A 654 64.53 9.66 5.55
CA LEU A 654 65.27 8.38 5.68
C LEU A 654 65.37 7.83 7.12
N SER A 655 64.44 6.94 7.48
CA SER A 655 64.71 5.49 7.51
C SER A 655 63.38 4.73 7.30
N THR A 656 63.21 3.65 6.52
CA THR A 656 64.04 2.53 6.02
C THR A 656 64.40 1.45 7.03
N ALA A 657 63.40 0.63 7.39
CA ALA A 657 63.40 -0.79 7.02
C ALA A 657 61.93 -1.21 6.79
N ASN A 658 61.48 -1.55 5.57
CA ASN A 658 61.80 -2.72 4.74
C ASN A 658 61.10 -4.00 5.22
N THR A 659 60.36 -4.75 4.39
CA THR A 659 59.90 -4.48 3.00
C THR A 659 58.66 -5.35 2.70
N THR A 660 57.84 -4.84 1.78
CA THR A 660 57.06 -5.44 0.66
C THR A 660 57.04 -6.99 0.44
N GLU A 661 56.22 -7.58 -0.44
CA GLU A 661 55.62 -7.06 -1.68
C GLU A 661 54.40 -7.88 -2.16
N GLU A 662 53.31 -7.21 -2.55
CA GLU A 662 52.42 -7.58 -3.69
C GLU A 662 51.32 -6.51 -3.86
N SER A 663 51.66 -5.37 -4.46
CA SER A 663 50.70 -4.31 -4.85
C SER A 663 51.33 -3.30 -5.81
N ARG A 664 51.33 -3.61 -7.12
CA ARG A 664 51.51 -2.64 -8.22
C ARG A 664 50.96 -3.21 -9.54
N ALA A 665 50.65 -2.30 -10.46
CA ALA A 665 49.77 -2.49 -11.63
C ALA A 665 48.29 -2.80 -11.25
N LEU A 666 47.29 -2.06 -11.74
CA LEU A 666 47.33 -0.84 -12.56
C LEU A 666 46.17 0.07 -12.16
N ALA A 667 46.43 1.38 -12.03
CA ALA A 667 45.43 2.39 -11.69
C ALA A 667 45.67 3.66 -12.51
N GLU A 668 45.31 3.62 -13.79
CA GLU A 668 45.36 4.76 -14.71
C GLU A 668 43.98 5.03 -15.30
N ASN A 669 43.24 5.96 -14.68
CA ASN A 669 42.50 7.06 -15.32
C ASN A 669 41.66 7.77 -14.25
N ASN A 670 42.18 8.88 -13.71
CA ASN A 670 41.43 9.79 -12.84
C ASN A 670 41.06 11.06 -13.61
N GLY A 671 39.77 11.38 -13.65
CA GLY A 671 39.24 12.55 -14.34
C GLY A 671 37.88 12.97 -13.78
N LEU A 672 37.81 13.25 -12.48
CA LEU A 672 36.60 13.70 -11.76
C LEU A 672 36.95 14.82 -10.77
N THR A 673 35.97 15.60 -10.33
CA THR A 673 36.21 16.94 -9.76
C THR A 673 36.25 17.00 -8.24
N ARG A 674 36.95 18.01 -7.71
CA ARG A 674 37.23 18.25 -6.28
C ARG A 674 36.01 18.34 -5.36
N GLY A 675 34.79 18.48 -5.89
CA GLY A 675 33.56 18.45 -5.09
C GLY A 675 33.07 17.04 -4.72
N GLN A 676 33.58 15.99 -5.36
CA GLN A 676 33.15 14.60 -5.11
C GLN A 676 33.99 13.88 -4.06
N THR A 677 35.18 14.38 -3.72
CA THR A 677 35.99 13.90 -2.59
C THR A 677 35.31 14.21 -1.27
N ASP A 678 34.84 15.44 -1.09
CA ASP A 678 34.37 15.94 0.21
C ASP A 678 33.13 15.18 0.69
N ALA A 679 32.19 14.89 -0.23
CA ALA A 679 31.03 14.04 0.06
C ALA A 679 31.41 12.60 0.43
N GLN A 680 32.45 12.02 -0.20
CA GLN A 680 32.94 10.69 0.13
C GLN A 680 33.69 10.67 1.48
N ILE A 681 34.38 11.75 1.82
CA ILE A 681 35.06 11.94 3.11
C ILE A 681 34.04 12.06 4.25
N ILE A 682 32.98 12.86 4.07
CA ILE A 682 31.88 12.97 5.03
C ILE A 682 31.25 11.59 5.28
N LEU A 683 30.87 10.87 4.21
CA LEU A 683 30.31 9.51 4.31
C LEU A 683 31.28 8.51 4.95
N ALA A 684 32.60 8.68 4.79
CA ALA A 684 33.60 7.85 5.45
C ALA A 684 33.73 8.16 6.95
N LEU A 685 33.67 9.42 7.35
CA LEU A 685 33.69 9.86 8.75
C LEU A 685 32.41 9.48 9.49
N GLU A 686 31.24 9.67 8.89
CA GLU A 686 29.95 9.21 9.45
C GLU A 686 29.95 7.70 9.69
N LYS A 687 30.49 6.93 8.74
CA LYS A 687 30.63 5.48 8.83
C LYS A 687 31.62 5.05 9.92
N LEU A 688 32.71 5.80 10.10
CA LEU A 688 33.66 5.57 11.19
C LEU A 688 32.99 5.79 12.56
N VAL A 689 32.24 6.89 12.71
CA VAL A 689 31.46 7.21 13.92
C VAL A 689 30.36 6.16 14.17
N SER A 690 29.72 5.67 13.12
CA SER A 690 28.71 4.60 13.22
C SER A 690 29.31 3.28 13.71
N LEU A 691 30.50 2.90 13.24
CA LEU A 691 31.23 1.72 13.72
C LEU A 691 31.67 1.86 15.19
N LYS A 692 32.10 3.07 15.62
CA LYS A 692 32.39 3.37 17.03
C LYS A 692 31.14 3.25 17.91
N LYS A 693 30.02 3.87 17.51
CA LYS A 693 28.74 3.80 18.24
C LYS A 693 28.18 2.37 18.37
N GLN A 694 28.64 1.44 17.53
CA GLN A 694 28.27 0.02 17.55
C GLN A 694 29.33 -0.86 18.25
N ASN A 695 30.34 -0.26 18.90
CA ASN A 695 31.46 -0.94 19.58
C ASN A 695 32.26 -1.92 18.68
N TYR A 696 32.33 -1.65 17.37
CA TYR A 696 33.16 -2.42 16.42
C TYR A 696 34.60 -1.89 16.27
N LEU A 697 34.94 -0.82 16.99
CA LEU A 697 36.28 -0.22 17.06
C LEU A 697 36.54 0.18 18.52
N THR A 698 37.75 -0.03 19.02
CA THR A 698 38.22 0.60 20.25
C THR A 698 38.48 2.10 20.04
N GLU A 699 38.63 2.85 21.14
CA GLU A 699 38.93 4.29 21.09
C GLU A 699 40.24 4.59 20.31
N GLU A 700 41.25 3.76 20.52
CA GLU A 700 42.58 3.89 19.93
C GLU A 700 42.59 3.54 18.43
N GLU A 701 41.90 2.46 18.03
CA GLU A 701 41.67 2.13 16.62
C GLU A 701 40.83 3.21 15.91
N PHE A 702 39.82 3.76 16.59
CA PHE A 702 38.98 4.82 16.04
C PHE A 702 39.79 6.09 15.76
N GLU A 703 40.57 6.59 16.72
CA GLU A 703 41.39 7.78 16.52
C GLU A 703 42.52 7.54 15.50
N GLN A 704 43.13 6.35 15.47
CA GLN A 704 44.14 6.02 14.45
C GLN A 704 43.53 5.93 13.03
N ALA A 705 42.31 5.40 12.88
CA ALA A 705 41.61 5.34 11.60
C ALA A 705 41.09 6.73 11.16
N LYS A 706 40.62 7.55 12.11
CA LYS A 706 40.25 8.96 11.92
C LYS A 706 41.45 9.80 11.47
N ALA A 707 42.62 9.62 12.10
CA ALA A 707 43.87 10.25 11.70
C ALA A 707 44.30 9.82 10.29
N LYS A 708 44.15 8.54 9.92
CA LYS A 708 44.39 8.09 8.52
C LYS A 708 43.43 8.71 7.51
N LEU A 709 42.16 8.92 7.87
CA LEU A 709 41.18 9.61 7.02
C LEU A 709 41.51 11.10 6.84
N LEU A 710 41.98 11.77 7.90
CA LEU A 710 42.37 13.18 7.88
C LEU A 710 43.76 13.43 7.27
N ASN A 711 44.67 12.45 7.32
CA ASN A 711 45.96 12.53 6.61
C ASN A 711 45.82 12.22 5.10
N GLY A 712 44.64 11.85 4.61
CA GLY A 712 44.30 11.81 3.19
C GLY A 712 43.75 13.13 2.63
N LEU A 713 43.79 14.20 3.43
CA LEU A 713 43.32 15.56 3.09
C LEU A 713 44.46 16.59 2.95
N MET A 714 45.72 16.16 3.13
CA MET A 714 46.95 16.94 2.85
C MET A 714 47.70 16.30 1.68
#